data_AF-A0A538CC01-F1
#
_entry.id   AF-A0A538CC01-F1
#
_cell.length_a   1.000
_cell.length_b   1.000
_cell.length_c   1.000
_cell.angle_alpha   90.00
_cell.angle_beta   90.00
_cell.angle_gamma   90.00
#
_symmetry.space_group_name_H-M   'P 1'
#
loop_
_entity.id
_entity.type
_entity.pdbx_description
1 polymer ?
#
loop_
_entity_poly.entity_id
_entity_poly.type
_entity_poly.pdbx_seq_one_letter_code
_entity_poly.pdbx_strand_id
1 'polypeptide(L)'
;MPLSVAVRIALSLLFVWLIAYGNLLGVRESGRIFATPTYVFIGSLFLTCGLGMYEVLTGHLKPFSIANQVQHGGLSPGVAAIALFVVLKAFASGGAAVTGVEAISNGVPAFRKPEWKNAQTTLMWMGATLGSSFLAVSYLAHRLHVIPVADESKSVLAQIGQAVYGSGAAGHLLFLLLQISTTLILILAANTSFADFPRLASFHAHDSFMPRQLTKRGHKLVFSSGIIGLAAGASLIIVLFRASVSSMIPLYALGVFTSFTLSQSGMARRHLRLREPGWKLGLSLNGLGAICTLVVTIIIGVVKFAKGAWIVVLFVPALVAILVRVNRTYEAEEDDLLEGLEKIDRPLPKRHIAVVLVEDLDEKTLHAQQYALTIRPQEIVPLHLATNEEAAARLARRWLAAGLSGELQVIPCRDKGRAECLDVHVRELAAGDVQVTVIVPGPSSLTLWQRLQRGRSWSGLVRALRDVDNVSVVVVREHGGHGHRMERGRLRIEPRSRHIAVILVDRLDRSVLKAIRYARSIQALDIRGIHAGIDPGRAQHLAEQWGDVGHILEIPLDIDECFDRDIARTVRLYVDELEAEDAEITVVVPRREYPRLLQRFLHDRTSRSIARSLQDEPHVDVVVVPYRLRKIDPHHRARARTHSVSAAAADLPTR
;
A
#
# COMPACT_ATOMS: atom_id res chain seq x y z
N MET A 1 -15.58 17.91 -36.43
CA MET A 1 -14.14 17.64 -36.57
C MET A 1 -13.73 16.62 -35.53
N PRO A 2 -12.91 15.61 -35.86
CA PRO A 2 -12.43 14.65 -34.87
C PRO A 2 -11.58 15.36 -33.82
N LEU A 3 -11.78 15.02 -32.55
CA LEU A 3 -10.92 15.47 -31.47
C LEU A 3 -9.49 14.97 -31.73
N SER A 4 -8.50 15.83 -31.56
CA SER A 4 -7.11 15.41 -31.66
C SER A 4 -6.81 14.36 -30.60
N VAL A 5 -5.86 13.46 -30.91
CA VAL A 5 -5.42 12.41 -29.97
C VAL A 5 -4.99 13.02 -28.63
N ALA A 6 -4.33 14.18 -28.65
CA ALA A 6 -3.92 14.89 -27.44
C ALA A 6 -5.12 15.31 -26.58
N VAL A 7 -6.20 15.82 -27.17
CA VAL A 7 -7.40 16.22 -26.42
C VAL A 7 -8.12 14.99 -25.86
N ARG A 8 -8.20 13.90 -26.62
CA ARG A 8 -8.77 12.63 -26.12
C ARG A 8 -8.01 12.14 -24.87
N ILE A 9 -6.68 12.11 -24.93
CA ILE A 9 -5.85 11.73 -23.79
C ILE A 9 -6.09 12.67 -22.61
N ALA A 10 -6.06 13.99 -22.83
CA ALA A 10 -6.26 14.98 -21.77
C ALA A 10 -7.63 14.82 -21.07
N LEU A 11 -8.70 14.64 -21.84
CA LEU A 11 -10.05 14.41 -21.29
C LEU A 11 -10.13 13.08 -20.53
N SER A 12 -9.56 12.00 -21.06
CA SER A 12 -9.54 10.71 -20.36
C SER A 12 -8.78 10.80 -19.03
N LEU A 13 -7.62 11.47 -19.01
CA LEU A 13 -6.85 11.68 -17.78
C LEU A 13 -7.61 12.57 -16.79
N LEU A 14 -8.28 13.63 -17.27
CA LEU A 14 -9.11 14.49 -16.44
C LEU A 14 -10.20 13.68 -15.73
N PHE A 15 -10.96 12.85 -16.45
CA PHE A 15 -12.01 12.04 -15.85
C PHE A 15 -11.46 10.96 -14.89
N VAL A 16 -10.34 10.31 -15.23
CA VAL A 16 -9.68 9.35 -14.33
C VAL A 16 -9.32 10.00 -13.00
N TRP A 17 -8.70 11.18 -13.03
CA TRP A 17 -8.30 11.89 -11.82
C TRP A 17 -9.46 12.55 -11.08
N LEU A 18 -10.52 12.97 -11.79
CA LEU A 18 -11.77 13.44 -11.18
C LEU A 18 -12.43 12.32 -10.36
N ILE A 19 -12.55 11.12 -10.94
CA ILE A 19 -13.11 9.94 -10.26
C ILE A 19 -12.22 9.55 -9.08
N ALA A 20 -10.90 9.50 -9.27
CA ALA A 20 -9.95 9.21 -8.20
C ALA A 20 -10.07 10.21 -7.04
N TYR A 21 -10.18 11.50 -7.34
CA TYR A 21 -10.40 12.55 -6.35
C TYR A 21 -11.72 12.39 -5.59
N GLY A 22 -12.82 12.11 -6.30
CA GLY A 22 -14.12 11.83 -5.68
C GLY A 22 -14.06 10.65 -4.70
N ASN A 23 -13.35 9.58 -5.07
CA ASN A 23 -13.16 8.41 -4.21
C ASN A 23 -12.23 8.73 -3.01
N LEU A 24 -11.19 9.54 -3.19
CA LEU A 24 -10.32 9.99 -2.09
C LEU A 24 -11.05 10.89 -1.09
N LEU A 25 -12.03 11.66 -1.56
CA LEU A 25 -12.90 12.47 -0.70
C LEU A 25 -13.84 11.63 0.17
N GLY A 26 -13.91 10.31 -0.03
CA GLY A 26 -14.77 9.42 0.76
C GLY A 26 -16.23 9.86 0.74
N VAL A 27 -16.68 10.40 -0.39
CA VAL A 27 -18.08 10.85 -0.56
C VAL A 27 -18.97 9.65 -0.27
N ARG A 28 -19.72 9.69 0.83
CA ARG A 28 -20.71 8.66 1.17
C ARG A 28 -21.70 8.59 0.01
N GLU A 29 -21.62 7.51 -0.76
CA GLU A 29 -22.44 7.32 -1.95
C GLU A 29 -23.91 7.18 -1.53
N SER A 30 -24.73 8.20 -1.80
CA SER A 30 -26.18 7.99 -1.82
C SER A 30 -26.48 7.18 -3.08
N GLY A 31 -26.71 5.87 -2.94
CA GLY A 31 -26.96 4.97 -4.07
C GLY A 31 -28.06 5.44 -5.04
N ARG A 32 -28.96 6.33 -4.61
CA ARG A 32 -29.95 6.99 -5.48
C ARG A 32 -29.32 7.94 -6.50
N ILE A 33 -28.32 8.73 -6.11
CA ILE A 33 -27.67 9.71 -6.99
C ILE A 33 -26.91 8.99 -8.13
N PHE A 34 -26.32 7.85 -7.81
CA PHE A 34 -25.59 7.02 -8.79
C PHE A 34 -26.51 6.16 -9.67
N ALA A 35 -27.74 5.85 -9.24
CA ALA A 35 -28.69 5.06 -10.04
C ALA A 35 -29.36 5.87 -11.16
N THR A 36 -29.56 7.18 -10.99
CA THR A 36 -30.29 8.03 -11.95
C THR A 36 -29.68 7.99 -13.37
N PRO A 37 -28.37 8.16 -13.59
CA PRO A 37 -27.80 8.09 -14.93
C PRO A 37 -28.00 6.73 -15.61
N THR A 38 -27.97 5.64 -14.83
CA THR A 38 -28.19 4.29 -15.34
C THR A 38 -29.61 4.10 -15.86
N TYR A 39 -30.63 4.53 -15.10
CA TYR A 39 -32.01 4.44 -15.55
C TYR A 39 -32.30 5.34 -16.76
N VAL A 40 -31.74 6.55 -16.77
CA VAL A 40 -31.86 7.46 -17.93
C VAL A 40 -31.21 6.84 -19.17
N PHE A 41 -30.02 6.23 -19.02
CA PHE A 41 -29.36 5.54 -20.12
C PHE A 41 -30.21 4.37 -20.65
N ILE A 42 -30.66 3.47 -19.77
CA ILE A 42 -31.51 2.32 -20.14
C ILE A 42 -32.77 2.81 -20.88
N GLY A 43 -33.47 3.81 -20.33
CA GLY A 43 -34.66 4.39 -20.96
C GLY A 43 -34.35 4.98 -22.34
N SER A 44 -33.29 5.78 -22.46
CA SER A 44 -32.87 6.40 -23.73
C SER A 44 -32.46 5.35 -24.78
N LEU A 45 -31.80 4.28 -24.35
CA LEU A 45 -31.35 3.20 -25.23
C LEU A 45 -32.53 2.40 -25.77
N PHE A 46 -33.46 1.99 -24.91
CA PHE A 46 -34.67 1.28 -25.34
C PHE A 46 -35.58 2.17 -26.20
N LEU A 47 -35.67 3.47 -25.91
CA LEU A 47 -36.37 4.42 -26.77
C LEU A 47 -35.73 4.51 -28.16
N THR A 48 -34.39 4.63 -28.22
CA THR A 48 -33.64 4.63 -29.50
C THR A 48 -33.91 3.34 -30.28
N CYS A 49 -33.87 2.18 -29.60
CA CYS A 49 -34.10 0.89 -30.23
C CYS A 49 -35.54 0.73 -30.70
N GLY A 50 -36.53 1.17 -29.91
CA GLY A 50 -37.94 1.10 -30.23
C GLY A 50 -38.30 1.98 -31.44
N LEU A 51 -37.86 3.24 -31.44
CA LEU A 51 -38.05 4.15 -32.57
C LEU A 51 -37.31 3.65 -33.81
N GLY A 52 -36.06 3.19 -33.67
CA GLY A 52 -35.31 2.61 -34.78
C GLY A 52 -36.01 1.39 -35.39
N MET A 53 -36.58 0.52 -34.56
CA MET A 53 -37.36 -0.63 -35.04
C MET A 53 -38.63 -0.18 -35.77
N TYR A 54 -39.35 0.80 -35.22
CA TYR A 54 -40.54 1.37 -35.84
C TYR A 54 -40.24 1.98 -37.22
N GLU A 55 -39.17 2.75 -37.32
CA GLU A 55 -38.71 3.36 -38.57
C GLU A 55 -38.23 2.33 -39.60
N VAL A 56 -37.64 1.21 -39.16
CA VAL A 56 -37.30 0.07 -40.03
C VAL A 56 -38.55 -0.63 -40.55
N LEU A 57 -39.58 -0.80 -39.72
CA LEU A 57 -40.84 -1.46 -40.09
C LEU A 57 -41.70 -0.59 -41.03
N THR A 58 -41.65 0.73 -40.85
CA THR A 58 -42.40 1.69 -41.70
C THR A 58 -41.65 2.06 -42.99
N GLY A 59 -40.39 1.65 -43.14
CA GLY A 59 -39.61 1.85 -44.36
C GLY A 59 -39.03 3.25 -44.55
N HIS A 60 -39.11 4.12 -43.53
CA HIS A 60 -38.62 5.50 -43.59
C HIS A 60 -37.12 5.64 -43.30
N LEU A 61 -36.48 4.64 -42.70
CA LEU A 61 -35.02 4.63 -42.49
C LEU A 61 -34.27 4.27 -43.77
N LYS A 62 -33.54 5.25 -44.32
CA LYS A 62 -32.57 5.03 -45.40
C LYS A 62 -31.26 4.49 -44.80
N PRO A 63 -30.75 3.32 -45.25
CA PRO A 63 -29.43 2.84 -44.85
C PRO A 63 -28.34 3.86 -45.22
N PHE A 64 -27.22 3.84 -44.49
CA PHE A 64 -26.06 4.63 -44.89
C PHE A 64 -25.63 4.22 -46.31
N SER A 65 -25.38 5.20 -47.18
CA SER A 65 -25.02 4.92 -48.57
C SER A 65 -23.68 4.20 -48.64
N ILE A 66 -23.68 2.94 -49.10
CA ILE A 66 -22.47 2.18 -49.42
C ILE A 66 -21.94 2.68 -50.77
N ALA A 67 -21.57 3.96 -50.85
CA ALA A 67 -20.86 4.48 -52.01
C ALA A 67 -19.42 3.95 -51.94
N ASN A 68 -19.14 2.94 -52.79
CA ASN A 68 -17.88 2.23 -52.96
C ASN A 68 -17.55 1.13 -51.93
N GLN A 69 -18.18 -0.05 -52.06
CA GLN A 69 -17.44 -1.31 -51.87
C GLN A 69 -17.89 -2.40 -52.84
N VAL A 70 -16.88 -3.06 -53.43
CA VAL A 70 -16.99 -4.20 -54.32
C VAL A 70 -17.58 -5.39 -53.56
N GLN A 71 -18.71 -5.90 -54.01
CA GLN A 71 -19.21 -7.22 -53.63
C GLN A 71 -18.23 -8.27 -54.17
N HIS A 72 -17.29 -8.74 -53.35
CA HIS A 72 -16.67 -10.04 -53.59
C HIS A 72 -17.60 -11.11 -53.02
N GLY A 73 -18.69 -11.36 -53.77
CA GLY A 73 -19.61 -12.47 -53.51
C GLY A 73 -19.03 -13.77 -54.03
N GLY A 74 -18.86 -14.75 -53.12
CA GLY A 74 -18.52 -16.13 -53.46
C GLY A 74 -17.78 -16.84 -52.33
N LEU A 75 -18.48 -17.65 -51.54
CA LEU A 75 -17.85 -18.60 -50.60
C LEU A 75 -17.31 -19.79 -51.41
N SER A 76 -16.00 -19.83 -51.69
CA SER A 76 -15.33 -21.06 -52.16
C SER A 76 -15.21 -22.09 -51.02
N PRO A 77 -14.96 -23.38 -51.29
CA PRO A 77 -14.85 -24.41 -50.25
C PRO A 77 -13.75 -24.16 -49.19
N GLY A 78 -12.73 -23.37 -49.51
CA GLY A 78 -11.71 -22.91 -48.54
C GLY A 78 -12.20 -21.82 -47.57
N VAL A 79 -13.37 -21.24 -47.84
CA VAL A 79 -13.96 -20.16 -47.05
C VAL A 79 -14.69 -20.69 -45.82
N ALA A 80 -15.04 -21.98 -45.71
CA ALA A 80 -15.74 -22.49 -44.51
C ALA A 80 -14.90 -22.35 -43.22
N ALA A 81 -13.60 -22.68 -43.29
CA ALA A 81 -12.68 -22.49 -42.16
C ALA A 81 -12.42 -21.01 -41.86
N ILE A 82 -12.31 -20.18 -42.91
CA ILE A 82 -12.15 -18.72 -42.78
C ILE A 82 -13.43 -18.09 -42.20
N ALA A 83 -14.61 -18.55 -42.60
CA ALA A 83 -15.91 -18.10 -42.13
C ALA A 83 -16.12 -18.50 -40.67
N LEU A 84 -15.84 -19.76 -40.31
CA LEU A 84 -15.87 -20.20 -38.92
C LEU A 84 -14.90 -19.39 -38.06
N PHE A 85 -13.67 -19.17 -38.54
CA PHE A 85 -12.68 -18.34 -37.85
C PHE A 85 -13.13 -16.87 -37.70
N VAL A 86 -13.76 -16.29 -38.73
CA VAL A 86 -14.33 -14.93 -38.69
C VAL A 86 -15.50 -14.85 -37.70
N VAL A 87 -16.37 -15.85 -37.67
CA VAL A 87 -17.47 -15.96 -36.70
C VAL A 87 -16.93 -16.09 -35.29
N LEU A 88 -15.95 -16.97 -35.05
CA LEU A 88 -15.29 -17.14 -33.76
C LEU A 88 -14.57 -15.86 -33.31
N LYS A 89 -13.94 -15.13 -34.23
CA LYS A 89 -13.33 -13.82 -33.98
C LYS A 89 -14.36 -12.75 -33.62
N ALA A 90 -15.50 -12.73 -34.32
CA ALA A 90 -16.60 -11.83 -34.03
C ALA A 90 -17.22 -12.15 -32.67
N PHE A 91 -17.48 -13.44 -32.39
CA PHE A 91 -17.96 -13.94 -31.11
C PHE A 91 -17.02 -13.56 -29.96
N ALA A 92 -15.73 -13.82 -30.11
CA ALA A 92 -14.72 -13.49 -29.10
C ALA A 92 -14.62 -11.97 -28.85
N SER A 93 -14.76 -11.15 -29.88
CA SER A 93 -14.78 -9.68 -29.73
C SER A 93 -16.10 -9.17 -29.12
N GLY A 94 -17.23 -9.82 -29.44
CA GLY A 94 -18.55 -9.51 -28.88
C GLY A 94 -18.74 -10.00 -27.44
N GLY A 95 -18.01 -11.04 -27.03
CA GLY A 95 -18.00 -11.54 -25.64
C GLY A 95 -17.56 -10.48 -24.63
N ALA A 96 -16.77 -9.49 -25.05
CA ALA A 96 -16.41 -8.34 -24.24
C ALA A 96 -17.63 -7.46 -23.84
N ALA A 97 -18.79 -7.60 -24.51
CA ALA A 97 -20.00 -6.86 -24.16
C ALA A 97 -20.73 -7.43 -22.94
N VAL A 98 -20.46 -8.69 -22.57
CA VAL A 98 -21.10 -9.40 -21.45
C VAL A 98 -20.31 -9.26 -20.15
N THR A 99 -19.15 -8.61 -20.21
CA THR A 99 -18.34 -8.34 -19.03
C THR A 99 -19.04 -7.32 -18.12
N GLY A 100 -18.67 -7.28 -16.84
CA GLY A 100 -19.40 -6.50 -15.82
C GLY A 100 -20.47 -7.28 -15.06
N VAL A 101 -20.86 -8.48 -15.52
CA VAL A 101 -21.65 -9.43 -14.70
C VAL A 101 -20.95 -9.81 -13.38
N GLU A 102 -19.63 -9.73 -13.40
CA GLU A 102 -18.75 -9.96 -12.24
C GLU A 102 -18.94 -8.93 -11.11
N ALA A 103 -19.37 -7.71 -11.42
CA ALA A 103 -19.59 -6.66 -10.42
C ALA A 103 -20.68 -7.09 -9.41
N ILE A 104 -21.76 -7.73 -9.88
CA ILE A 104 -22.79 -8.27 -8.98
C ILE A 104 -22.24 -9.44 -8.16
N SER A 105 -21.43 -10.31 -8.77
CA SER A 105 -20.84 -11.46 -8.06
C SER A 105 -19.88 -11.05 -6.95
N ASN A 106 -19.12 -9.97 -7.15
CA ASN A 106 -18.23 -9.40 -6.14
C ASN A 106 -19.02 -8.64 -5.05
N GLY A 107 -20.18 -8.09 -5.42
CA GLY A 107 -21.05 -7.30 -4.55
C GLY A 107 -22.09 -8.09 -3.75
N VAL A 108 -22.10 -9.43 -3.80
CA VAL A 108 -23.11 -10.26 -3.10
C VAL A 108 -23.26 -9.89 -1.62
N PRO A 109 -22.18 -9.67 -0.83
CA PRO A 109 -22.31 -9.33 0.59
C PRO A 109 -23.01 -7.98 0.86
N ALA A 110 -23.15 -7.10 -0.13
CA ALA A 110 -23.81 -5.81 0.00
C ALA A 110 -25.34 -5.87 -0.21
N PHE A 111 -25.87 -7.01 -0.68
CA PHE A 111 -27.31 -7.17 -0.87
C PHE A 111 -28.02 -7.34 0.47
N ARG A 112 -29.32 -6.99 0.51
CA ARG A 112 -30.16 -7.30 1.68
C ARG A 112 -30.30 -8.81 1.85
N LYS A 113 -30.33 -9.28 3.10
CA LYS A 113 -30.63 -10.67 3.44
C LYS A 113 -32.02 -11.08 2.94
N PRO A 114 -32.20 -12.27 2.34
CA PRO A 114 -31.18 -13.25 1.93
C PRO A 114 -30.39 -12.78 0.69
N GLU A 115 -29.07 -12.64 0.83
CA GLU A 115 -28.20 -11.94 -0.13
C GLU A 115 -28.17 -12.63 -1.51
N TRP A 116 -28.02 -13.96 -1.52
CA TRP A 116 -27.86 -14.73 -2.76
C TRP A 116 -29.09 -14.66 -3.67
N LYS A 117 -30.32 -14.64 -3.10
CA LYS A 117 -31.58 -14.58 -3.87
C LYS A 117 -31.73 -13.21 -4.55
N ASN A 118 -31.42 -12.15 -3.80
CA ASN A 118 -31.49 -10.78 -4.30
C ASN A 118 -30.41 -10.52 -5.35
N ALA A 119 -29.19 -11.01 -5.13
CA ALA A 119 -28.11 -10.94 -6.11
C ALA A 119 -28.45 -11.70 -7.39
N GLN A 120 -29.00 -12.92 -7.29
CA GLN A 120 -29.43 -13.71 -8.45
C GLN A 120 -30.53 -13.01 -9.25
N THR A 121 -31.54 -12.47 -8.57
CA THR A 121 -32.65 -11.74 -9.23
C THR A 121 -32.13 -10.52 -9.99
N THR A 122 -31.23 -9.76 -9.37
CA THR A 122 -30.57 -8.60 -9.99
C THR A 122 -29.73 -9.02 -11.21
N LEU A 123 -29.00 -10.12 -11.11
CA LEU A 123 -28.21 -10.67 -12.22
C LEU A 123 -29.10 -11.08 -13.41
N MET A 124 -30.28 -11.66 -13.16
CA MET A 124 -31.25 -12.01 -14.21
C MET A 124 -31.78 -10.77 -14.93
N TRP A 125 -32.19 -9.73 -14.19
CA TRP A 125 -32.65 -8.47 -14.80
C TRP A 125 -31.57 -7.79 -15.62
N MET A 126 -30.34 -7.75 -15.10
CA MET A 126 -29.20 -7.18 -15.83
C MET A 126 -28.89 -8.00 -17.09
N GLY A 127 -28.87 -9.32 -17.00
CA GLY A 127 -28.66 -10.20 -18.17
C GLY A 127 -29.74 -10.04 -19.23
N ALA A 128 -31.02 -9.95 -18.83
CA ALA A 128 -32.14 -9.76 -19.75
C ALA A 128 -32.11 -8.38 -20.44
N THR A 129 -31.84 -7.31 -19.69
CA THR A 129 -31.75 -5.94 -20.23
C THR A 129 -30.53 -5.77 -21.14
N LEU A 130 -29.38 -6.29 -20.74
CA LEU A 130 -28.17 -6.29 -21.57
C LEU A 130 -28.36 -7.13 -22.84
N GLY A 131 -28.87 -8.36 -22.72
CA GLY A 131 -29.09 -9.25 -23.85
C GLY A 131 -30.08 -8.69 -24.87
N SER A 132 -31.22 -8.18 -24.42
CA SER A 132 -32.23 -7.57 -25.30
C SER A 132 -31.72 -6.30 -25.98
N SER A 133 -31.06 -5.40 -25.24
CA SER A 133 -30.50 -4.17 -25.83
C SER A 133 -29.36 -4.46 -26.79
N PHE A 134 -28.47 -5.40 -26.48
CA PHE A 134 -27.37 -5.80 -27.37
C PHE A 134 -27.90 -6.40 -28.68
N LEU A 135 -28.91 -7.26 -28.62
CA LEU A 135 -29.57 -7.81 -29.81
C LEU A 135 -30.25 -6.72 -30.64
N ALA A 136 -30.99 -5.81 -30.00
CA ALA A 136 -31.68 -4.72 -30.68
C ALA A 136 -30.70 -3.77 -31.41
N VAL A 137 -29.62 -3.36 -30.73
CA VAL A 137 -28.57 -2.51 -31.32
C VAL A 137 -27.86 -3.24 -32.45
N SER A 138 -27.54 -4.53 -32.29
CA SER A 138 -26.88 -5.33 -33.33
C SER A 138 -27.76 -5.47 -34.58
N TYR A 139 -29.06 -5.69 -34.39
CA TYR A 139 -30.03 -5.75 -35.47
C TYR A 139 -30.13 -4.42 -36.23
N LEU A 140 -30.27 -3.30 -35.51
CA LEU A 140 -30.32 -1.97 -36.13
C LEU A 140 -29.01 -1.63 -36.84
N ALA A 141 -27.86 -1.93 -36.25
CA ALA A 141 -26.55 -1.72 -36.86
C ALA A 141 -26.43 -2.48 -38.20
N HIS A 142 -26.90 -3.73 -38.24
CA HIS A 142 -26.93 -4.54 -39.45
C HIS A 142 -27.87 -3.96 -40.52
N ARG A 143 -29.10 -3.60 -40.15
CA ARG A 143 -30.11 -3.05 -41.08
C ARG A 143 -29.73 -1.69 -41.64
N LEU A 144 -29.04 -0.86 -40.85
CA LEU A 144 -28.59 0.46 -41.27
C LEU A 144 -27.24 0.44 -42.00
N HIS A 145 -26.59 -0.73 -42.11
CA HIS A 145 -25.23 -0.87 -42.63
C HIS A 145 -24.24 0.07 -41.93
N VAL A 146 -24.30 0.13 -40.59
CA VAL A 146 -23.40 0.99 -39.80
C VAL A 146 -21.97 0.51 -39.94
N ILE A 147 -21.09 1.39 -40.41
CA ILE A 147 -19.66 1.11 -40.56
C ILE A 147 -18.91 1.80 -39.40
N PRO A 148 -18.08 1.09 -38.63
CA PRO A 148 -17.24 1.70 -37.61
C PRO A 148 -16.30 2.75 -38.22
N VAL A 149 -16.28 3.96 -37.66
CA VAL A 149 -15.39 5.03 -38.14
C VAL A 149 -13.96 4.73 -37.69
N ALA A 150 -13.00 4.77 -38.63
CA ALA A 150 -11.62 4.36 -38.39
C ALA A 150 -10.88 5.21 -37.34
N ASP A 151 -11.26 6.49 -37.18
CA ASP A 151 -10.69 7.41 -36.19
C ASP A 151 -11.35 7.34 -34.80
N GLU A 152 -12.36 6.46 -34.64
CA GLU A 152 -13.19 6.32 -33.43
C GLU A 152 -13.92 7.61 -33.02
N SER A 153 -14.14 8.55 -33.94
CA SER A 153 -14.82 9.84 -33.65
C SER A 153 -16.30 9.70 -33.31
N LYS A 154 -16.95 8.62 -33.78
CA LYS A 154 -18.36 8.31 -33.49
C LYS A 154 -18.52 6.86 -33.09
N SER A 155 -19.26 6.62 -32.00
CA SER A 155 -19.66 5.27 -31.61
C SER A 155 -20.75 4.72 -32.54
N VAL A 156 -20.89 3.40 -32.60
CA VAL A 156 -21.99 2.73 -33.34
C VAL A 156 -23.35 3.22 -32.84
N LEU A 157 -23.50 3.36 -31.53
CA LEU A 157 -24.72 3.88 -30.91
C LEU A 157 -25.00 5.33 -31.31
N ALA A 158 -23.96 6.18 -31.44
CA ALA A 158 -24.12 7.54 -31.93
C ALA A 158 -24.55 7.57 -33.41
N GLN A 159 -24.01 6.68 -34.25
CA GLN A 159 -24.43 6.59 -35.65
C GLN A 159 -25.89 6.14 -35.78
N ILE A 160 -26.31 5.14 -34.99
CA ILE A 160 -27.71 4.69 -34.94
C ILE A 160 -28.60 5.83 -34.43
N GLY A 161 -28.25 6.48 -33.33
CA GLY A 161 -29.03 7.59 -32.77
C GLY A 161 -29.19 8.75 -33.76
N GLN A 162 -28.12 9.08 -34.51
CA GLN A 162 -28.17 10.13 -35.53
C GLN A 162 -29.10 9.75 -36.70
N ALA A 163 -29.11 8.47 -37.10
CA ALA A 163 -30.00 7.97 -38.15
C ALA A 163 -31.47 7.92 -37.69
N VAL A 164 -31.72 7.46 -36.45
CA VAL A 164 -33.07 7.29 -35.89
C VAL A 164 -33.74 8.62 -35.55
N TYR A 165 -32.99 9.57 -34.96
CA TYR A 165 -33.57 10.83 -34.50
C TYR A 165 -33.60 11.93 -35.56
N GLY A 166 -32.81 11.81 -36.63
CA GLY A 166 -32.74 12.80 -37.72
C GLY A 166 -32.24 14.17 -37.26
N SER A 167 -32.56 15.21 -38.03
CA SER A 167 -32.06 16.58 -37.83
C SER A 167 -33.06 17.55 -37.17
N GLY A 168 -34.25 17.09 -36.79
CA GLY A 168 -35.26 17.93 -36.15
C GLY A 168 -34.86 18.35 -34.73
N ALA A 169 -35.44 19.44 -34.22
CA ALA A 169 -35.11 19.97 -32.88
C ALA A 169 -35.36 18.95 -31.74
N ALA A 170 -36.50 18.24 -31.80
CA ALA A 170 -36.81 17.18 -30.84
C ALA A 170 -35.85 15.98 -30.98
N GLY A 171 -35.49 15.61 -32.21
CA GLY A 171 -34.51 14.56 -32.49
C GLY A 171 -33.13 14.90 -31.96
N HIS A 172 -32.68 16.15 -32.13
CA HIS A 172 -31.40 16.62 -31.59
C HIS A 172 -31.37 16.57 -30.06
N LEU A 173 -32.48 16.89 -29.38
CA LEU A 173 -32.58 16.79 -27.93
C LEU A 173 -32.51 15.33 -27.44
N LEU A 174 -33.19 14.40 -28.12
CA LEU A 174 -33.12 12.97 -27.81
C LEU A 174 -31.73 12.38 -28.11
N PHE A 175 -31.09 12.83 -29.19
CA PHE A 175 -29.72 12.47 -29.51
C PHE A 175 -28.73 12.95 -28.44
N LEU A 176 -28.86 14.22 -27.99
CA LEU A 176 -28.05 14.74 -26.88
C LEU A 176 -28.28 13.96 -25.60
N LEU A 177 -29.53 13.64 -25.27
CA LEU A 177 -29.87 12.82 -24.11
C LEU A 177 -29.16 11.45 -24.18
N LEU A 178 -29.19 10.79 -25.34
CA LEU A 178 -28.49 9.53 -25.57
C LEU A 178 -26.98 9.66 -25.40
N GLN A 179 -26.35 10.72 -25.93
CA GLN A 179 -24.90 10.91 -25.81
C GLN A 179 -24.47 11.23 -24.38
N ILE A 180 -25.20 12.11 -23.69
CA ILE A 180 -24.93 12.49 -22.30
C ILE A 180 -25.12 11.29 -21.38
N SER A 181 -26.23 10.54 -21.54
CA SER A 181 -26.49 9.34 -20.73
C SER A 181 -25.42 8.26 -20.97
N THR A 182 -25.00 8.05 -22.23
CA THR A 182 -23.91 7.12 -22.59
C THR A 182 -22.59 7.55 -21.94
N THR A 183 -22.27 8.85 -21.94
CA THR A 183 -21.05 9.36 -21.32
C THR A 183 -21.07 9.17 -19.80
N LEU A 184 -22.20 9.49 -19.16
CA LEU A 184 -22.37 9.36 -17.71
C LEU A 184 -22.28 7.90 -17.25
N ILE A 185 -22.89 6.95 -17.98
CA ILE A 185 -22.81 5.53 -17.61
C ILE A 185 -21.40 4.98 -17.76
N LEU A 186 -20.62 5.44 -18.75
CA LEU A 186 -19.20 5.06 -18.91
C LEU A 186 -18.32 5.62 -17.78
N ILE A 187 -18.56 6.87 -17.35
CA ILE A 187 -17.89 7.46 -16.17
C ILE A 187 -18.25 6.65 -14.91
N LEU A 188 -19.51 6.27 -14.76
CA LEU A 188 -19.99 5.47 -13.63
C LEU A 188 -19.38 4.06 -13.63
N ALA A 189 -19.26 3.41 -14.78
CA ALA A 189 -18.63 2.10 -14.91
C ALA A 189 -17.16 2.14 -14.47
N ALA A 190 -16.43 3.22 -14.77
CA ALA A 190 -15.07 3.41 -14.27
C ALA A 190 -15.03 3.56 -12.74
N ASN A 191 -16.03 4.23 -12.12
CA ASN A 191 -16.12 4.36 -10.67
C ASN A 191 -16.20 3.00 -9.95
N THR A 192 -16.88 2.00 -10.53
CA THR A 192 -16.94 0.64 -9.96
C THR A 192 -15.55 0.05 -9.74
N SER A 193 -14.62 0.24 -10.69
CA SER A 193 -13.23 -0.22 -10.54
C SER A 193 -12.49 0.52 -9.42
N PHE A 194 -12.76 1.82 -9.25
CA PHE A 194 -12.18 2.64 -8.16
C PHE A 194 -12.73 2.29 -6.78
N ALA A 195 -13.94 1.72 -6.70
CA ALA A 195 -14.50 1.19 -5.46
C ALA A 195 -13.98 -0.23 -5.13
N ASP A 196 -13.76 -1.08 -6.13
CA ASP A 196 -13.43 -2.49 -5.93
C ASP A 196 -11.92 -2.76 -5.79
N PHE A 197 -11.10 -2.17 -6.65
CA PHE A 197 -9.66 -2.45 -6.67
C PHE A 197 -8.95 -2.16 -5.35
N PRO A 198 -9.20 -1.03 -4.64
CA PRO A 198 -8.50 -0.76 -3.39
C PRO A 198 -8.81 -1.80 -2.30
N ARG A 199 -10.03 -2.37 -2.31
CA ARG A 199 -10.41 -3.47 -1.41
C ARG A 199 -9.65 -4.74 -1.76
N LEU A 200 -9.65 -5.13 -3.04
CA LEU A 200 -8.90 -6.30 -3.51
C LEU A 200 -7.41 -6.19 -3.21
N ALA A 201 -6.82 -5.03 -3.51
CA ALA A 201 -5.42 -4.74 -3.24
C ALA A 201 -5.09 -4.82 -1.73
N SER A 202 -6.02 -4.38 -0.87
CA SER A 202 -5.86 -4.51 0.57
C SER A 202 -5.85 -5.96 1.04
N PHE A 203 -6.72 -6.82 0.49
CA PHE A 203 -6.74 -8.26 0.82
C PHE A 203 -5.42 -8.93 0.43
N HIS A 204 -4.94 -8.70 -0.79
CA HIS A 204 -3.63 -9.22 -1.21
C HIS A 204 -2.45 -8.65 -0.42
N ALA A 205 -2.55 -7.41 0.05
CA ALA A 205 -1.52 -6.81 0.90
C ALA A 205 -1.53 -7.36 2.33
N HIS A 206 -2.70 -7.76 2.86
CA HIS A 206 -2.81 -8.51 4.12
C HIS A 206 -2.13 -9.87 4.00
N ASP A 207 -2.34 -10.58 2.89
CA ASP A 207 -1.71 -11.85 2.57
C ASP A 207 -0.23 -11.72 2.12
N SER A 208 0.37 -10.53 2.29
CA SER A 208 1.76 -10.24 1.93
C SER A 208 2.11 -10.44 0.45
N PHE A 209 1.16 -10.48 -0.47
CA PHE A 209 1.42 -10.49 -1.93
C PHE A 209 1.68 -9.11 -2.51
N MET A 210 1.21 -8.06 -1.83
CA MET A 210 1.36 -6.66 -2.24
C MET A 210 1.99 -5.80 -1.13
N PRO A 211 2.48 -4.58 -1.44
CA PRO A 211 3.08 -3.70 -0.43
C PRO A 211 2.12 -3.44 0.73
N ARG A 212 2.60 -3.57 1.98
CA ARG A 212 1.78 -3.37 3.19
C ARG A 212 1.13 -1.99 3.29
N GLN A 213 1.61 -0.99 2.54
CA GLN A 213 1.00 0.34 2.47
C GLN A 213 -0.41 0.34 1.88
N LEU A 214 -0.79 -0.69 1.13
CA LEU A 214 -2.13 -0.84 0.55
C LEU A 214 -3.16 -1.34 1.58
N THR A 215 -2.74 -1.85 2.75
CA THR A 215 -3.67 -2.17 3.85
C THR A 215 -4.11 -0.93 4.63
N LYS A 216 -3.41 0.20 4.45
CA LYS A 216 -3.74 1.44 5.14
C LYS A 216 -5.00 2.09 4.57
N ARG A 217 -5.91 2.43 5.49
CA ARG A 217 -7.02 3.34 5.23
C ARG A 217 -6.59 4.74 5.66
N GLY A 218 -6.85 5.75 4.83
CA GLY A 218 -6.60 7.15 5.17
C GLY A 218 -7.64 7.70 6.16
N HIS A 219 -7.53 8.98 6.53
CA HIS A 219 -8.41 9.65 7.49
C HIS A 219 -9.92 9.51 7.22
N LYS A 220 -10.31 9.34 5.95
CA LYS A 220 -11.72 9.13 5.55
C LYS A 220 -12.13 7.65 5.48
N LEU A 221 -11.33 6.76 6.06
CA LEU A 221 -11.49 5.30 6.04
C LEU A 221 -11.42 4.66 4.64
N VAL A 222 -10.86 5.36 3.65
CA VAL A 222 -10.69 4.88 2.27
C VAL A 222 -9.24 4.43 2.02
N PHE A 223 -9.04 3.38 1.22
CA PHE A 223 -7.72 2.88 0.81
C PHE A 223 -7.05 3.79 -0.25
N SER A 224 -6.55 4.96 0.19
CA SER A 224 -6.02 6.01 -0.69
C SER A 224 -4.88 5.55 -1.60
N SER A 225 -3.94 4.74 -1.08
CA SER A 225 -2.82 4.21 -1.86
C SER A 225 -3.28 3.32 -3.02
N GLY A 226 -4.36 2.56 -2.82
CA GLY A 226 -4.96 1.73 -3.87
C GLY A 226 -5.61 2.57 -4.98
N ILE A 227 -6.34 3.63 -4.61
CA ILE A 227 -6.96 4.56 -5.57
C ILE A 227 -5.90 5.26 -6.42
N ILE A 228 -4.87 5.81 -5.79
CA ILE A 228 -3.78 6.50 -6.49
C ILE A 228 -3.03 5.53 -7.40
N GLY A 229 -2.75 4.31 -6.92
CA GLY A 229 -2.12 3.25 -7.71
C GLY A 229 -2.92 2.89 -8.95
N LEU A 230 -4.25 2.74 -8.82
CA LEU A 230 -5.15 2.48 -9.95
C LEU A 230 -5.17 3.65 -10.94
N ALA A 231 -5.29 4.89 -10.46
CA ALA A 231 -5.30 6.08 -11.31
C ALA A 231 -4.00 6.22 -12.11
N ALA A 232 -2.85 5.96 -11.48
CA ALA A 232 -1.55 5.98 -12.14
C ALA A 232 -1.43 4.86 -13.19
N GLY A 233 -1.85 3.63 -12.86
CA GLY A 233 -1.85 2.51 -13.80
C GLY A 233 -2.78 2.73 -15.00
N ALA A 234 -3.99 3.22 -14.76
CA ALA A 234 -4.94 3.59 -15.81
C ALA A 234 -4.40 4.71 -16.70
N SER A 235 -3.80 5.76 -16.10
CA SER A 235 -3.17 6.85 -16.84
C SER A 235 -2.05 6.36 -17.76
N LEU A 236 -1.20 5.46 -17.26
CA LEU A 236 -0.12 4.86 -18.04
C LEU A 236 -0.67 4.08 -19.25
N ILE A 237 -1.69 3.25 -19.05
CA ILE A 237 -2.33 2.50 -20.14
C ILE A 237 -2.96 3.46 -21.16
N ILE A 238 -3.70 4.48 -20.72
CA ILE A 238 -4.32 5.47 -21.62
C ILE A 238 -3.28 6.17 -22.50
N VAL A 239 -2.14 6.57 -21.93
CA VAL A 239 -1.06 7.23 -22.67
C VAL A 239 -0.39 6.26 -23.65
N LEU A 240 -0.06 5.04 -23.21
CA LEU A 240 0.58 4.02 -24.04
C LEU A 240 -0.26 3.64 -25.27
N PHE A 241 -1.58 3.51 -25.09
CA PHE A 241 -2.52 3.17 -26.17
C PHE A 241 -3.15 4.38 -26.86
N ARG A 242 -2.64 5.59 -26.58
CA ARG A 242 -3.10 6.85 -27.19
C ARG A 242 -4.62 7.06 -27.12
N ALA A 243 -5.23 6.65 -26.01
CA ALA A 243 -6.67 6.67 -25.78
C ALA A 243 -7.52 5.95 -26.86
N SER A 244 -6.98 4.96 -27.58
CA SER A 244 -7.71 4.13 -28.54
C SER A 244 -8.47 3.00 -27.84
N VAL A 245 -9.80 3.00 -27.99
CA VAL A 245 -10.66 1.98 -27.40
C VAL A 245 -10.45 0.63 -28.09
N SER A 246 -10.30 0.62 -29.42
CA SER A 246 -10.13 -0.61 -30.21
C SER A 246 -8.88 -1.39 -29.83
N SER A 247 -7.83 -0.69 -29.37
CA SER A 247 -6.56 -1.29 -28.96
C SER A 247 -6.58 -1.75 -27.50
N MET A 248 -7.41 -1.13 -26.65
CA MET A 248 -7.55 -1.49 -25.24
C MET A 248 -8.53 -2.64 -24.98
N ILE A 249 -9.58 -2.80 -25.80
CA ILE A 249 -10.58 -3.88 -25.65
C ILE A 249 -9.94 -5.28 -25.55
N PRO A 250 -8.98 -5.68 -26.42
CA PRO A 250 -8.36 -7.00 -26.32
C PRO A 250 -7.61 -7.22 -25.00
N LEU A 251 -6.98 -6.18 -24.45
CA LEU A 251 -6.25 -6.28 -23.18
C LEU A 251 -7.23 -6.57 -22.03
N TYR A 252 -8.33 -5.82 -22.01
CA TYR A 252 -9.40 -5.99 -21.04
C TYR A 252 -10.06 -7.37 -21.16
N ALA A 253 -10.48 -7.75 -22.37
CA ALA A 253 -11.17 -9.01 -22.62
C ALA A 253 -10.29 -10.21 -22.26
N LEU A 254 -9.00 -10.19 -22.59
CA LEU A 254 -8.10 -11.30 -22.24
C LEU A 254 -7.96 -11.45 -20.71
N GLY A 255 -7.89 -10.34 -19.97
CA GLY A 255 -7.86 -10.35 -18.50
C GLY A 255 -9.13 -10.95 -17.89
N VAL A 256 -10.31 -10.46 -18.32
CA VAL A 256 -11.61 -10.92 -17.80
C VAL A 256 -11.86 -12.39 -18.13
N PHE A 257 -11.67 -12.80 -19.38
CA PHE A 257 -11.88 -14.21 -19.76
C PHE A 257 -10.87 -15.16 -19.12
N THR A 258 -9.64 -14.72 -18.84
CA THR A 258 -8.69 -15.51 -18.04
C THR A 258 -9.22 -15.69 -16.62
N SER A 259 -9.71 -14.62 -15.98
CA SER A 259 -10.33 -14.68 -14.64
C SER A 259 -11.54 -15.61 -14.62
N PHE A 260 -12.43 -15.53 -15.61
CA PHE A 260 -13.57 -16.44 -15.74
C PHE A 260 -13.13 -17.88 -15.92
N THR A 261 -12.14 -18.14 -16.78
CA THR A 261 -11.62 -19.49 -16.99
C THR A 261 -11.10 -20.09 -15.67
N LEU A 262 -10.32 -19.31 -14.89
CA LEU A 262 -9.79 -19.73 -13.59
C LEU A 262 -10.90 -19.95 -12.55
N SER A 263 -11.87 -19.05 -12.47
CA SER A 263 -13.01 -19.14 -11.54
C SER A 263 -13.89 -20.35 -11.84
N GLN A 264 -14.29 -20.53 -13.10
CA GLN A 264 -15.11 -21.66 -13.56
C GLN A 264 -14.38 -23.00 -13.35
N SER A 265 -13.08 -23.06 -13.67
CA SER A 265 -12.25 -24.24 -13.40
C SER A 265 -12.13 -24.54 -11.90
N GLY A 266 -11.99 -23.50 -11.07
CA GLY A 266 -11.97 -23.61 -9.62
C GLY A 266 -13.26 -24.17 -9.04
N MET A 267 -14.42 -23.69 -9.53
CA MET A 267 -15.73 -24.18 -9.13
C MET A 267 -16.00 -25.61 -9.62
N ALA A 268 -15.59 -25.96 -10.84
CA ALA A 268 -15.63 -27.34 -11.33
C ALA A 268 -14.81 -28.28 -10.43
N ARG A 269 -13.59 -27.87 -10.05
CA ARG A 269 -12.75 -28.60 -9.09
C ARG A 269 -13.39 -28.70 -7.71
N ARG A 270 -14.06 -27.65 -7.23
CA ARG A 270 -14.81 -27.65 -5.96
C ARG A 270 -15.93 -28.69 -5.99
N HIS A 271 -16.72 -28.76 -7.05
CA HIS A 271 -17.79 -29.76 -7.18
C HIS A 271 -17.25 -31.20 -7.20
N LEU A 272 -16.11 -31.44 -7.86
CA LEU A 272 -15.44 -32.74 -7.85
C LEU A 272 -14.93 -33.14 -6.47
N ARG A 273 -14.46 -32.17 -5.67
CA ARG A 273 -13.92 -32.39 -4.32
C ARG A 273 -14.99 -32.57 -3.25
N LEU A 274 -15.97 -31.68 -3.18
CA LEU A 274 -16.95 -31.64 -2.08
C LEU A 274 -18.20 -32.50 -2.32
N ARG A 275 -18.57 -32.74 -3.59
CA ARG A 275 -19.71 -33.58 -4.01
C ARG A 275 -21.06 -33.29 -3.30
N GLU A 276 -21.31 -32.01 -3.00
CA GLU A 276 -22.56 -31.51 -2.43
C GLU A 276 -23.80 -31.87 -3.29
N PRO A 277 -25.04 -31.84 -2.75
CA PRO A 277 -26.25 -32.10 -3.54
C PRO A 277 -26.30 -31.23 -4.81
N GLY A 278 -26.55 -31.85 -5.98
CA GLY A 278 -26.53 -31.17 -7.26
C GLY A 278 -25.14 -30.99 -7.91
N TRP A 279 -24.07 -31.58 -7.35
CA TRP A 279 -22.71 -31.42 -7.88
C TRP A 279 -22.54 -31.83 -9.34
N LYS A 280 -23.31 -32.80 -9.85
CA LYS A 280 -23.25 -33.21 -11.28
C LYS A 280 -23.67 -32.08 -12.20
N LEU A 281 -24.78 -31.41 -11.87
CA LEU A 281 -25.26 -30.26 -12.64
C LEU A 281 -24.28 -29.08 -12.52
N GLY A 282 -23.82 -28.79 -11.30
CA GLY A 282 -22.82 -27.74 -11.06
C GLY A 282 -21.50 -27.99 -11.78
N LEU A 283 -21.05 -29.25 -11.86
CA LEU A 283 -19.87 -29.65 -12.62
C LEU A 283 -20.08 -29.48 -14.13
N SER A 284 -21.21 -29.92 -14.67
CA SER A 284 -21.50 -29.76 -16.10
C SER A 284 -21.57 -28.29 -16.51
N LEU A 285 -22.25 -27.44 -15.72
CA LEU A 285 -22.37 -26.01 -16.01
C LEU A 285 -21.02 -25.28 -15.89
N ASN A 286 -20.31 -25.46 -14.78
CA ASN A 286 -19.02 -24.78 -14.58
C ASN A 286 -17.92 -25.35 -15.48
N GLY A 287 -17.96 -26.66 -15.79
CA GLY A 287 -17.05 -27.30 -16.73
C GLY A 287 -17.25 -26.81 -18.15
N LEU A 288 -18.49 -26.73 -18.63
CA LEU A 288 -18.80 -26.13 -19.93
C LEU A 288 -18.39 -24.65 -19.97
N GLY A 289 -18.68 -23.89 -18.90
CA GLY A 289 -18.24 -22.51 -18.75
C GLY A 289 -16.73 -22.34 -18.84
N ALA A 290 -15.95 -23.20 -18.17
CA ALA A 290 -14.50 -23.20 -18.22
C ALA A 290 -13.97 -23.49 -19.64
N ILE A 291 -14.54 -24.46 -20.34
CA ILE A 291 -14.15 -24.78 -21.72
C ILE A 291 -14.46 -23.62 -22.66
N CYS A 292 -15.69 -23.08 -22.61
CA CYS A 292 -16.11 -21.96 -23.46
C CYS A 292 -15.23 -20.71 -23.23
N THR A 293 -14.98 -20.35 -21.98
CA THR A 293 -14.14 -19.19 -21.63
C THR A 293 -12.67 -19.40 -21.98
N LEU A 294 -12.15 -20.61 -21.85
CA LEU A 294 -10.80 -20.96 -22.31
C LEU A 294 -10.67 -20.83 -23.83
N VAL A 295 -11.63 -21.37 -24.58
CA VAL A 295 -11.66 -21.27 -26.05
C VAL A 295 -11.68 -19.80 -26.49
N VAL A 296 -12.53 -18.97 -25.87
CA VAL A 296 -12.56 -17.52 -26.14
C VAL A 296 -11.23 -16.87 -25.80
N THR A 297 -10.62 -17.17 -24.65
CA THR A 297 -9.30 -16.65 -24.26
C THR A 297 -8.24 -16.96 -25.31
N ILE A 298 -8.18 -18.20 -25.78
CA ILE A 298 -7.23 -18.64 -26.82
C ILE A 298 -7.49 -17.90 -28.14
N ILE A 299 -8.75 -17.81 -28.58
CA ILE A 299 -9.10 -17.09 -29.81
C ILE A 299 -8.69 -15.62 -29.73
N ILE A 300 -9.01 -14.92 -28.63
CA ILE A 300 -8.60 -13.51 -28.44
C ILE A 300 -7.08 -13.40 -28.46
N GLY A 301 -6.39 -14.26 -27.72
CA GLY A 301 -4.93 -14.30 -27.63
C GLY A 301 -4.27 -14.43 -29.00
N VAL A 302 -4.75 -15.36 -29.84
CA VAL A 302 -4.22 -15.61 -31.18
C VAL A 302 -4.61 -14.52 -32.17
N VAL A 303 -5.90 -14.18 -32.26
CA VAL A 303 -6.43 -13.28 -33.30
C VAL A 303 -6.02 -11.83 -33.09
N LYS A 304 -5.91 -11.40 -31.83
CA LYS A 304 -5.54 -10.04 -31.45
C LYS A 304 -4.08 -9.96 -31.01
N PHE A 305 -3.28 -11.03 -31.20
CA PHE A 305 -1.86 -11.05 -30.86
C PHE A 305 -1.14 -9.84 -31.44
N ALA A 306 -1.23 -9.66 -32.77
CA ALA A 306 -0.63 -8.53 -33.50
C ALA A 306 -1.21 -7.16 -33.12
N LYS A 307 -2.41 -7.11 -32.51
CA LYS A 307 -3.08 -5.88 -32.06
C LYS A 307 -2.77 -5.52 -30.60
N GLY A 308 -1.85 -6.24 -29.95
CA GLY A 308 -1.38 -5.93 -28.59
C GLY A 308 -1.77 -6.94 -27.52
N ALA A 309 -2.47 -8.04 -27.84
CA ALA A 309 -2.81 -9.07 -26.85
C ALA A 309 -1.57 -9.77 -26.25
N TRP A 310 -0.45 -9.78 -26.97
CA TRP A 310 0.84 -10.29 -26.47
C TRP A 310 1.28 -9.61 -25.17
N ILE A 311 0.91 -8.35 -24.97
CA ILE A 311 1.24 -7.57 -23.77
C ILE A 311 0.62 -8.24 -22.54
N VAL A 312 -0.63 -8.67 -22.60
CA VAL A 312 -1.30 -9.32 -21.45
C VAL A 312 -0.73 -10.72 -21.19
N VAL A 313 -0.44 -11.48 -22.25
CA VAL A 313 0.18 -12.82 -22.15
C VAL A 313 1.53 -12.75 -21.43
N LEU A 314 2.29 -11.67 -21.61
CA LEU A 314 3.55 -11.45 -20.89
C LEU A 314 3.35 -10.79 -19.52
N PHE A 315 2.48 -9.78 -19.46
CA PHE A 315 2.27 -8.95 -18.28
C PHE A 315 1.66 -9.72 -17.12
N VAL A 316 0.67 -10.59 -17.35
CA VAL A 316 0.00 -11.34 -16.26
C VAL A 316 0.98 -12.30 -15.57
N PRO A 317 1.73 -13.17 -16.26
CA PRO A 317 2.74 -14.00 -15.62
C PRO A 317 3.84 -13.19 -14.93
N ALA A 318 4.28 -12.07 -15.53
CA ALA A 318 5.28 -11.18 -14.91
C ALA A 318 4.75 -10.56 -13.61
N LEU A 319 3.50 -10.10 -13.60
CA LEU A 319 2.84 -9.56 -12.42
C LEU A 319 2.72 -10.64 -11.32
N VAL A 320 2.29 -11.85 -11.66
CA VAL A 320 2.24 -12.99 -10.73
C VAL A 320 3.62 -13.29 -10.16
N ALA A 321 4.67 -13.33 -10.98
CA ALA A 321 6.03 -13.55 -10.54
C ALA A 321 6.52 -12.45 -9.58
N ILE A 322 6.16 -11.19 -9.83
CA ILE A 322 6.45 -10.06 -8.94
C ILE A 322 5.72 -10.22 -7.60
N LEU A 323 4.41 -10.51 -7.61
CA LEU A 323 3.61 -10.68 -6.40
C LEU A 323 4.14 -11.86 -5.54
N VAL A 324 4.45 -12.99 -6.17
CA VAL A 324 5.05 -14.16 -5.49
C VAL A 324 6.45 -13.82 -4.94
N ARG A 325 7.25 -13.03 -5.66
CA ARG A 325 8.56 -12.59 -5.17
C ARG A 325 8.44 -11.66 -3.96
N VAL A 326 7.45 -10.77 -3.95
CA VAL A 326 7.14 -9.90 -2.80
C VAL A 326 6.76 -10.75 -1.59
N ASN A 327 5.83 -11.69 -1.77
CA ASN A 327 5.40 -12.62 -0.72
C ASN A 327 6.58 -13.43 -0.15
N ARG A 328 7.38 -14.07 -1.00
CA ARG A 328 8.60 -14.79 -0.56
C ARG A 328 9.62 -13.92 0.16
N THR A 329 9.65 -12.62 -0.14
CA THR A 329 10.53 -11.66 0.56
C THR A 329 9.99 -11.38 1.95
N TYR A 330 8.69 -11.17 2.10
CA TYR A 330 8.08 -10.98 3.42
C TYR A 330 8.17 -12.24 4.28
N GLU A 331 7.93 -13.43 3.73
CA GLU A 331 8.13 -14.71 4.45
C GLU A 331 9.58 -14.83 4.92
N ALA A 332 10.57 -14.49 4.08
CA ALA A 332 11.98 -14.54 4.47
C ALA A 332 12.33 -13.58 5.62
N GLU A 333 11.73 -12.39 5.61
CA GLU A 333 11.93 -11.38 6.66
C GLU A 333 11.26 -11.82 7.97
N GLU A 334 10.08 -12.44 7.88
CA GLU A 334 9.38 -13.01 9.02
C GLU A 334 10.16 -14.16 9.66
N ASP A 335 10.70 -15.08 8.84
CA ASP A 335 11.56 -16.16 9.30
C ASP A 335 12.77 -15.61 10.10
N ASP A 336 13.49 -14.61 9.59
CA ASP A 336 14.68 -14.03 10.27
C ASP A 336 14.33 -13.26 11.56
N LEU A 337 13.13 -12.69 11.64
CA LEU A 337 12.64 -11.97 12.82
C LEU A 337 12.20 -12.92 13.94
N LEU A 338 11.66 -14.09 13.58
CA LEU A 338 11.15 -15.10 14.52
C LEU A 338 12.22 -16.13 14.90
N GLU A 339 13.21 -16.39 14.04
CA GLU A 339 14.30 -17.33 14.33
C GLU A 339 14.97 -16.96 15.67
N GLY A 340 15.21 -17.89 16.59
CA GLY A 340 15.94 -17.62 17.83
C GLY A 340 15.19 -16.79 18.90
N LEU A 341 13.87 -16.64 18.80
CA LEU A 341 13.02 -16.28 19.96
C LEU A 341 13.18 -17.28 21.13
N GLU A 342 13.69 -18.48 20.88
CA GLU A 342 14.09 -19.46 21.91
C GLU A 342 15.34 -19.03 22.72
N LYS A 343 16.04 -17.96 22.31
CA LYS A 343 17.26 -17.43 22.96
C LYS A 343 17.04 -16.02 23.52
N ILE A 344 15.93 -15.81 24.21
CA ILE A 344 15.61 -14.56 24.94
C ILE A 344 16.72 -14.17 25.94
N ASP A 345 17.54 -15.14 26.34
CA ASP A 345 18.61 -15.04 27.35
C ASP A 345 20.00 -14.58 26.85
N ARG A 346 20.08 -13.74 25.81
CA ARG A 346 21.39 -13.11 25.53
C ARG A 346 21.78 -12.20 26.69
N PRO A 347 22.99 -12.36 27.28
CA PRO A 347 23.42 -11.53 28.40
C PRO A 347 23.32 -10.05 28.03
N LEU A 348 22.90 -9.22 28.98
CA LEU A 348 22.94 -7.77 28.81
C LEU A 348 24.39 -7.36 28.48
N PRO A 349 24.59 -6.39 27.58
CA PRO A 349 25.92 -5.83 27.36
C PRO A 349 26.54 -5.45 28.70
N LYS A 350 27.74 -5.94 28.98
CA LYS A 350 28.37 -5.76 30.30
C LYS A 350 28.65 -4.29 30.63
N ARG A 351 28.74 -3.42 29.62
CA ARG A 351 29.02 -1.99 29.76
C ARG A 351 28.10 -1.16 28.87
N HIS A 352 27.61 -0.05 29.39
CA HIS A 352 26.83 0.97 28.73
C HIS A 352 27.56 2.32 28.81
N ILE A 353 27.80 2.91 27.64
CA ILE A 353 28.51 4.19 27.48
C ILE A 353 27.53 5.19 26.85
N ALA A 354 27.40 6.37 27.46
CA ALA A 354 26.64 7.48 26.88
C ALA A 354 27.59 8.50 26.25
N VAL A 355 27.49 8.69 24.93
CA VAL A 355 28.26 9.69 24.20
C VAL A 355 27.39 10.92 24.01
N VAL A 356 27.72 12.04 24.65
CA VAL A 356 26.97 13.30 24.51
C VAL A 356 27.65 14.16 23.45
N LEU A 357 26.98 14.41 22.33
CA LEU A 357 27.53 15.30 21.30
C LEU A 357 27.45 16.75 21.75
N VAL A 358 28.58 17.44 21.79
CA VAL A 358 28.69 18.82 22.25
C VAL A 358 29.05 19.72 21.07
N GLU A 359 28.19 20.69 20.73
CA GLU A 359 28.54 21.77 19.77
C GLU A 359 28.94 23.06 20.48
N ASP A 360 28.22 23.42 21.53
CA ASP A 360 28.48 24.57 22.39
C ASP A 360 27.99 24.23 23.81
N LEU A 361 28.28 25.08 24.79
CA LEU A 361 27.72 24.99 26.13
C LEU A 361 26.43 25.84 26.17
N ASP A 362 25.34 25.27 25.65
CA ASP A 362 23.99 25.84 25.59
C ASP A 362 22.96 24.97 26.34
N GLU A 363 21.74 25.46 26.49
CA GLU A 363 20.65 24.78 27.22
C GLU A 363 20.39 23.36 26.70
N LYS A 364 20.46 23.15 25.38
CA LYS A 364 20.31 21.83 24.75
C LYS A 364 21.36 20.84 25.23
N THR A 365 22.61 21.31 25.35
CA THR A 365 23.73 20.50 25.81
C THR A 365 23.59 20.17 27.30
N LEU A 366 23.05 21.09 28.10
CA LEU A 366 22.77 20.84 29.51
C LEU A 366 21.68 19.78 29.69
N HIS A 367 20.62 19.82 28.89
CA HIS A 367 19.57 18.78 28.94
C HIS A 367 20.07 17.44 28.42
N ALA A 368 20.88 17.43 27.36
CA ALA A 368 21.54 16.22 26.90
C ALA A 368 22.42 15.59 28.00
N GLN A 369 23.12 16.40 28.80
CA GLN A 369 23.85 15.93 29.98
C GLN A 369 22.92 15.46 31.11
N GLN A 370 21.81 16.16 31.36
CA GLN A 370 20.82 15.74 32.35
C GLN A 370 20.28 14.35 32.00
N TYR A 371 19.89 14.13 30.75
CA TYR A 371 19.46 12.83 30.25
C TYR A 371 20.56 11.77 30.41
N ALA A 372 21.82 12.08 30.08
CA ALA A 372 22.96 11.18 30.26
C ALA A 372 23.13 10.76 31.73
N LEU A 373 22.90 11.67 32.68
CA LEU A 373 22.94 11.37 34.11
C LEU A 373 21.72 10.54 34.56
N THR A 374 20.54 10.80 34.01
CA THR A 374 19.30 10.06 34.31
C THR A 374 19.40 8.59 33.90
N ILE A 375 20.00 8.28 32.75
CA ILE A 375 20.15 6.89 32.26
C ILE A 375 21.29 6.09 32.91
N ARG A 376 22.03 6.69 33.87
CA ARG A 376 23.07 6.07 34.71
C ARG A 376 24.02 5.10 33.96
N PRO A 377 24.69 5.55 32.89
CA PRO A 377 25.67 4.74 32.18
C PRO A 377 26.91 4.52 33.06
N GLN A 378 27.71 3.49 32.76
CA GLN A 378 28.99 3.30 33.44
C GLN A 378 29.99 4.42 33.10
N GLU A 379 29.85 5.03 31.92
CA GLU A 379 30.73 6.09 31.45
C GLU A 379 29.96 7.12 30.60
N ILE A 380 30.17 8.40 30.88
CA ILE A 380 29.67 9.52 30.06
C ILE A 380 30.85 10.13 29.32
N VAL A 381 30.76 10.18 28.00
CA VAL A 381 31.79 10.72 27.11
C VAL A 381 31.23 11.95 26.38
N PRO A 382 31.47 13.16 26.89
CA PRO A 382 31.17 14.38 26.15
C PRO A 382 32.12 14.48 24.94
N LEU A 383 31.56 14.54 23.73
CA LEU A 383 32.31 14.47 22.49
C LEU A 383 32.08 15.70 21.61
N HIS A 384 33.14 16.42 21.29
CA HIS A 384 33.15 17.51 20.33
C HIS A 384 33.88 17.11 19.04
N LEU A 385 33.19 17.18 17.91
CA LEU A 385 33.76 16.94 16.57
C LEU A 385 34.27 18.27 16.01
N ALA A 386 35.55 18.56 16.24
CA ALA A 386 36.18 19.83 15.93
C ALA A 386 36.46 20.01 14.44
N THR A 387 35.96 21.10 13.87
CA THR A 387 36.37 21.60 12.55
C THR A 387 37.32 22.80 12.66
N ASN A 388 37.28 23.51 13.79
CA ASN A 388 38.15 24.64 14.12
C ASN A 388 38.77 24.41 15.50
N GLU A 389 40.10 24.39 15.57
CA GLU A 389 40.86 24.13 16.80
C GLU A 389 40.70 25.23 17.86
N GLU A 390 40.64 26.51 17.45
CA GLU A 390 40.48 27.62 18.39
C GLU A 390 39.11 27.58 19.08
N ALA A 391 38.06 27.28 18.30
CA ALA A 391 36.70 27.14 18.82
C ALA A 391 36.61 25.96 19.79
N ALA A 392 37.21 24.82 19.43
CA ALA A 392 37.28 23.64 20.28
C ALA A 392 38.04 23.91 21.58
N ALA A 393 39.17 24.62 21.54
CA ALA A 393 39.94 25.00 22.72
C ALA A 393 39.20 25.99 23.63
N ARG A 394 38.38 26.90 23.08
CA ARG A 394 37.49 27.76 23.87
C ARG A 394 36.39 26.95 24.55
N LEU A 395 35.76 26.01 23.83
CA LEU A 395 34.73 25.14 24.37
C LEU A 395 35.26 24.24 25.50
N ALA A 396 36.43 23.62 25.31
CA ALA A 396 37.08 22.78 26.32
C ALA A 396 37.37 23.56 27.62
N ARG A 397 37.85 24.80 27.51
CA ARG A 397 38.05 25.67 28.69
C ARG A 397 36.74 26.02 29.40
N ARG A 398 35.68 26.35 28.65
CA ARG A 398 34.35 26.62 29.23
C ARG A 398 33.77 25.38 29.90
N TRP A 399 33.96 24.21 29.32
CA TRP A 399 33.52 22.93 29.87
C TRP A 399 34.21 22.62 31.21
N LEU A 400 35.54 22.75 31.24
CA LEU A 400 36.34 22.55 32.45
C LEU A 400 35.93 23.54 33.57
N ALA A 401 35.71 24.81 33.21
CA ALA A 401 35.27 25.82 34.17
C ALA A 401 33.84 25.56 34.71
N ALA A 402 32.97 24.98 33.90
CA ALA A 402 31.61 24.62 34.30
C ALA A 402 31.56 23.42 35.27
N GLY A 403 32.60 22.58 35.29
CA GLY A 403 32.70 21.43 36.19
C GLY A 403 31.67 20.33 35.88
N LEU A 404 31.33 20.15 34.61
CA LEU A 404 30.37 19.14 34.15
C LEU A 404 30.97 17.72 34.18
N SER A 405 30.09 16.72 34.25
CA SER A 405 30.46 15.30 34.28
C SER A 405 31.16 14.84 32.99
N GLY A 406 32.34 14.25 33.14
CA GLY A 406 33.17 13.75 32.04
C GLY A 406 34.09 14.81 31.44
N GLU A 407 35.27 14.38 30.98
CA GLU A 407 36.20 15.24 30.26
C GLU A 407 35.76 15.39 28.79
N LEU A 408 35.76 16.62 28.26
CA LEU A 408 35.37 16.88 26.88
C LEU A 408 36.41 16.30 25.91
N GLN A 409 36.06 15.21 25.24
CA GLN A 409 36.89 14.62 24.19
C GLN A 409 36.72 15.43 22.90
N VAL A 410 37.83 15.95 22.38
CA VAL A 410 37.87 16.75 21.14
C VAL A 410 38.49 15.92 20.03
N ILE A 411 37.71 15.58 19.01
CA ILE A 411 38.20 14.84 17.83
C ILE A 411 38.38 15.81 16.65
N PRO A 412 39.61 15.98 16.13
CA PRO A 412 39.86 16.83 14.97
C PRO A 412 39.38 16.16 13.67
N CYS A 413 38.47 16.82 12.96
CA CYS A 413 37.85 16.35 11.72
C CYS A 413 38.24 17.18 10.49
N ARG A 414 39.51 17.59 10.39
CA ARG A 414 39.98 18.51 9.34
C ARG A 414 39.74 18.00 7.91
N ASP A 415 40.07 16.73 7.66
CA ASP A 415 40.05 16.15 6.30
C ASP A 415 38.85 15.21 6.05
N LYS A 416 38.16 14.79 7.12
CA LYS A 416 37.01 13.88 7.07
C LYS A 416 35.73 14.62 7.45
N GLY A 417 34.62 14.29 6.80
CA GLY A 417 33.32 14.84 7.22
C GLY A 417 33.02 14.45 8.67
N ARG A 418 32.41 15.34 9.47
CA ARG A 418 32.05 15.09 10.89
C ARG A 418 31.34 13.74 11.11
N ALA A 419 30.55 13.29 10.13
CA ALA A 419 29.83 12.02 10.18
C ALA A 419 30.75 10.79 10.15
N GLU A 420 31.83 10.86 9.37
CA GLU A 420 32.80 9.78 9.25
C GLU A 420 33.66 9.69 10.51
N CYS A 421 34.09 10.82 11.07
CA CYS A 421 34.79 10.85 12.36
C CYS A 421 33.96 10.20 13.48
N LEU A 422 32.69 10.60 13.56
CA LEU A 422 31.77 10.08 14.56
C LEU A 422 31.58 8.57 14.43
N ASP A 423 31.41 8.09 13.20
CA ASP A 423 31.25 6.68 12.89
C ASP A 423 32.48 5.83 13.27
N VAL A 424 33.70 6.31 12.96
CA VAL A 424 34.94 5.62 13.35
C VAL A 424 35.06 5.53 14.87
N HIS A 425 34.93 6.66 15.57
CA HIS A 425 35.11 6.70 17.02
C HIS A 425 34.05 5.89 17.77
N VAL A 426 32.78 6.00 17.36
CA VAL A 426 31.69 5.25 18.02
C VAL A 426 31.81 3.75 17.74
N ARG A 427 32.31 3.32 16.57
CA ARG A 427 32.59 1.90 16.29
C ARG A 427 33.67 1.33 17.20
N GLU A 428 34.71 2.11 17.47
CA GLU A 428 35.78 1.72 18.39
C GLU A 428 35.23 1.56 19.82
N LEU A 429 34.39 2.49 20.28
CA LEU A 429 33.73 2.40 21.59
C LEU A 429 32.72 1.24 21.67
N ALA A 430 32.00 0.97 20.58
CA ALA A 430 31.03 -0.11 20.50
C ALA A 430 31.66 -1.49 20.23
N ALA A 431 33.00 -1.59 20.19
CA ALA A 431 33.69 -2.86 19.98
C ALA A 431 33.47 -3.80 21.18
N GLY A 432 33.09 -5.05 20.89
CA GLY A 432 32.80 -6.05 21.91
C GLY A 432 31.36 -6.01 22.43
N ASP A 433 31.18 -6.27 23.72
CA ASP A 433 29.87 -6.35 24.39
C ASP A 433 29.53 -5.05 25.14
N VAL A 434 29.64 -3.93 24.42
CA VAL A 434 29.40 -2.56 24.90
C VAL A 434 28.19 -1.97 24.18
N GLN A 435 27.21 -1.48 24.94
CA GLN A 435 26.10 -0.69 24.43
C GLN A 435 26.50 0.79 24.42
N VAL A 436 26.40 1.45 23.27
CA VAL A 436 26.68 2.89 23.16
C VAL A 436 25.37 3.64 22.87
N THR A 437 25.03 4.61 23.71
CA THR A 437 23.94 5.56 23.46
C THR A 437 24.53 6.88 23.01
N VAL A 438 24.32 7.26 21.76
CA VAL A 438 24.74 8.57 21.25
C VAL A 438 23.60 9.56 21.44
N ILE A 439 23.83 10.54 22.32
CA ILE A 439 22.90 11.60 22.69
C ILE A 439 23.17 12.82 21.81
N VAL A 440 22.15 13.23 21.07
CA VAL A 440 22.21 14.34 20.13
C VAL A 440 21.34 15.49 20.64
N PRO A 441 21.91 16.64 21.04
CA PRO A 441 21.12 17.79 21.46
C PRO A 441 20.29 18.36 20.30
N GLY A 442 19.00 18.62 20.55
CA GLY A 442 18.04 19.14 19.58
C GLY A 442 17.22 20.32 20.11
N PRO A 443 16.77 21.24 19.24
CA PRO A 443 15.92 22.36 19.65
C PRO A 443 14.48 21.91 19.99
N SER A 444 13.84 22.60 20.94
CA SER A 444 12.46 22.38 21.41
C SER A 444 11.42 22.47 20.29
N SER A 445 11.47 23.52 19.46
CA SER A 445 10.59 23.70 18.30
C SER A 445 11.33 24.30 17.10
N LEU A 446 10.92 23.92 15.89
CA LEU A 446 11.44 24.49 14.63
C LEU A 446 10.29 25.03 13.80
N THR A 447 10.27 26.35 13.57
CA THR A 447 9.34 26.96 12.60
C THR A 447 9.63 26.47 11.17
N LEU A 448 8.61 26.51 10.30
CA LEU A 448 8.70 25.99 8.93
C LEU A 448 9.84 26.64 8.11
N TRP A 449 10.13 27.93 8.38
CA TRP A 449 11.24 28.67 7.78
C TRP A 449 12.60 28.29 8.35
N GLN A 450 12.71 28.11 9.67
CA GLN A 450 13.95 27.60 10.30
C GLN A 450 14.28 26.17 9.85
N ARG A 451 13.25 25.34 9.53
CA ARG A 451 13.43 24.00 8.95
C ARG A 451 14.05 24.03 7.55
N LEU A 452 13.76 25.06 6.75
CA LEU A 452 14.32 25.21 5.40
C LEU A 452 15.74 25.80 5.44
N GLN A 453 15.98 26.77 6.33
CA GLN A 453 17.28 27.45 6.46
C GLN A 453 18.34 26.59 7.16
N ARG A 454 17.98 25.88 8.24
CA ARG A 454 18.90 24.94 8.93
C ARG A 454 18.79 23.56 8.31
N GLY A 455 19.29 23.44 7.09
CA GLY A 455 19.47 22.15 6.45
C GLY A 455 20.26 21.19 7.34
N ARG A 456 19.67 20.03 7.64
CA ARG A 456 20.35 18.73 7.85
C ARG A 456 21.42 18.58 8.96
N SER A 457 21.72 19.57 9.80
CA SER A 457 22.90 19.56 10.72
C SER A 457 23.20 18.21 11.38
N TRP A 458 22.23 17.63 12.10
CA TRP A 458 22.40 16.33 12.78
C TRP A 458 21.92 15.12 11.99
N SER A 459 21.03 15.31 11.01
CA SER A 459 20.46 14.20 10.22
C SER A 459 21.49 13.45 9.38
N GLY A 460 22.59 14.12 9.01
CA GLY A 460 23.74 13.52 8.33
C GLY A 460 24.59 12.67 9.28
N LEU A 461 24.83 13.15 10.50
CA LEU A 461 25.61 12.47 11.54
C LEU A 461 24.91 11.20 12.03
N VAL A 462 23.63 11.30 12.38
CA VAL A 462 22.81 10.16 12.81
C VAL A 462 22.68 9.11 11.72
N ARG A 463 22.77 9.49 10.44
CA ARG A 463 22.69 8.54 9.32
C ARG A 463 23.92 7.64 9.25
N ALA A 464 25.11 8.13 9.62
CA ALA A 464 26.33 7.33 9.59
C ALA A 464 26.33 6.24 10.68
N LEU A 465 25.76 6.54 11.84
CA LEU A 465 25.66 5.60 12.97
C LEU A 465 24.59 4.50 12.82
N ARG A 466 23.74 4.57 11.79
CA ARG A 466 22.67 3.57 11.57
C ARG A 466 23.21 2.16 11.36
N ASP A 467 24.40 2.08 10.79
CA ASP A 467 25.04 0.84 10.37
C ASP A 467 26.02 0.31 11.42
N VAL A 468 25.91 0.72 12.68
CA VAL A 468 26.76 0.22 13.78
C VAL A 468 25.93 -0.61 14.75
N ASP A 469 26.38 -1.84 15.02
CA ASP A 469 25.72 -2.72 15.98
C ASP A 469 25.96 -2.21 17.41
N ASN A 470 25.03 -2.49 18.32
CA ASN A 470 25.04 -2.00 19.72
C ASN A 470 25.09 -0.46 19.90
N VAL A 471 24.84 0.31 18.84
CA VAL A 471 24.70 1.77 18.91
C VAL A 471 23.23 2.15 18.79
N SER A 472 22.76 2.92 19.77
CA SER A 472 21.44 3.55 19.75
C SER A 472 21.61 5.06 19.71
N VAL A 473 20.76 5.75 18.95
CA VAL A 473 20.78 7.21 18.87
C VAL A 473 19.53 7.76 19.51
N VAL A 474 19.71 8.70 20.42
CA VAL A 474 18.65 9.47 21.05
C VAL A 474 18.83 10.94 20.71
N VAL A 475 17.73 11.61 20.38
CA VAL A 475 17.73 13.05 20.16
C VAL A 475 17.06 13.66 21.38
N VAL A 476 17.84 14.29 22.25
CA VAL A 476 17.34 14.94 23.46
C VAL A 476 17.02 16.38 23.13
N ARG A 477 15.78 16.78 23.39
CA ARG A 477 15.34 18.14 23.11
C ARG A 477 15.30 18.99 24.35
N GLU A 478 15.42 20.28 24.11
CA GLU A 478 15.14 21.30 25.11
C GLU A 478 13.65 21.25 25.48
N HIS A 479 13.34 21.00 26.76
CA HIS A 479 11.98 21.04 27.29
C HIS A 479 12.02 22.07 28.43
N GLY A 480 11.12 23.06 28.43
CA GLY A 480 11.15 24.12 29.43
C GLY A 480 11.00 23.56 30.85
N GLY A 481 12.02 23.72 31.70
CA GLY A 481 12.00 23.18 33.07
C GLY A 481 13.33 23.38 33.80
N HIS A 482 13.29 23.43 35.14
CA HIS A 482 14.43 23.68 36.02
C HIS A 482 15.38 22.46 36.14
N GLY A 483 16.00 22.02 35.05
CA GLY A 483 16.93 20.86 35.07
C GLY A 483 18.36 21.16 35.50
N HIS A 484 18.72 22.44 35.57
CA HIS A 484 20.05 22.91 35.94
C HIS A 484 19.95 24.21 36.74
N ARG A 485 20.67 24.29 37.86
CA ARG A 485 20.68 25.47 38.75
C ARG A 485 22.12 25.97 38.91
N MET A 486 22.27 27.29 38.95
CA MET A 486 23.54 27.91 39.35
C MET A 486 23.60 27.93 40.88
N GLU A 487 24.44 27.09 41.46
CA GLU A 487 24.65 27.01 42.91
C GLU A 487 26.07 27.48 43.24
N ARG A 488 26.19 28.58 44.00
CA ARG A 488 27.49 29.21 44.37
C ARG A 488 28.43 29.46 43.17
N GLY A 489 27.88 29.86 42.02
CA GLY A 489 28.66 30.15 40.81
C GLY A 489 29.10 28.94 40.00
N ARG A 490 28.68 27.71 40.38
CA ARG A 490 28.89 26.49 39.59
C ARG A 490 27.57 25.98 39.02
N LEU A 491 27.64 25.43 37.82
CA LEU A 491 26.49 24.85 37.14
C LEU A 491 26.26 23.43 37.66
N ARG A 492 25.12 23.18 38.28
CA ARG A 492 24.74 21.86 38.79
C ARG A 492 23.56 21.32 37.98
N ILE A 493 23.74 20.14 37.41
CA ILE A 493 22.71 19.40 36.68
C ILE A 493 22.23 18.29 37.60
N GLU A 494 20.93 18.23 37.86
CA GLU A 494 20.34 17.19 38.70
C GLU A 494 19.62 16.16 37.82
N PRO A 495 19.95 14.85 37.92
CA PRO A 495 19.22 13.83 37.19
C PRO A 495 17.78 13.75 37.70
N ARG A 496 16.86 13.32 36.84
CA ARG A 496 15.47 13.05 37.25
C ARG A 496 15.43 11.85 38.19
N SER A 497 14.54 11.89 39.18
CA SER A 497 14.36 10.84 40.18
C SER A 497 13.72 9.59 39.60
N ARG A 498 12.83 9.75 38.61
CA ARG A 498 12.11 8.67 37.96
C ARG A 498 12.48 8.58 36.49
N HIS A 499 12.78 7.37 36.01
CA HIS A 499 13.07 7.11 34.60
C HIS A 499 12.19 5.95 34.13
N ILE A 500 11.34 6.23 33.14
CA ILE A 500 10.38 5.28 32.57
C ILE A 500 10.80 4.98 31.13
N ALA A 501 10.90 3.71 30.76
CA ALA A 501 11.14 3.28 29.40
C ALA A 501 9.88 2.67 28.78
N VAL A 502 9.37 3.29 27.72
CA VAL A 502 8.18 2.82 26.98
C VAL A 502 8.62 2.22 25.65
N ILE A 503 8.41 0.93 25.45
CA ILE A 503 8.83 0.19 24.25
C ILE A 503 7.64 0.06 23.31
N LEU A 504 7.79 0.49 22.06
CA LEU A 504 6.76 0.27 21.05
C LEU A 504 6.81 -1.17 20.54
N VAL A 505 5.71 -1.91 20.71
CA VAL A 505 5.61 -3.32 20.34
C VAL A 505 4.59 -3.47 19.20
N ASP A 506 5.08 -3.77 17.99
CA ASP A 506 4.23 -4.14 16.85
C ASP A 506 3.95 -5.66 16.83
N ARG A 507 4.99 -6.44 17.16
CA ARG A 507 4.94 -7.90 17.29
C ARG A 507 6.08 -8.37 18.20
N LEU A 508 5.98 -9.56 18.78
CA LEU A 508 7.11 -10.19 19.45
C LEU A 508 8.13 -10.70 18.42
N ASP A 509 9.27 -10.03 18.30
CA ASP A 509 10.37 -10.39 17.39
C ASP A 509 11.75 -9.98 17.94
N ARG A 510 12.82 -10.38 17.25
CA ARG A 510 14.19 -10.00 17.61
C ARG A 510 14.44 -8.48 17.70
N SER A 511 13.69 -7.66 16.96
CA SER A 511 13.83 -6.20 17.02
C SER A 511 13.28 -5.65 18.34
N VAL A 512 12.15 -6.17 18.81
CA VAL A 512 11.59 -5.86 20.13
C VAL A 512 12.48 -6.41 21.24
N LEU A 513 13.02 -7.62 21.12
CA LEU A 513 13.98 -8.14 22.11
C LEU A 513 15.24 -7.26 22.22
N LYS A 514 15.75 -6.74 21.10
CA LYS A 514 16.87 -5.78 21.12
C LYS A 514 16.48 -4.47 21.81
N ALA A 515 15.25 -3.99 21.60
CA ALA A 515 14.73 -2.80 22.28
C ALA A 515 14.56 -3.02 23.80
N ILE A 516 14.11 -4.21 24.23
CA ILE A 516 14.06 -4.61 25.64
C ILE A 516 15.46 -4.62 26.25
N ARG A 517 16.44 -5.23 25.57
CA ARG A 517 17.84 -5.24 26.04
C ARG A 517 18.39 -3.82 26.18
N TYR A 518 18.06 -2.93 25.24
CA TYR A 518 18.41 -1.52 25.35
C TYR A 518 17.73 -0.84 26.56
N ALA A 519 16.42 -1.03 26.74
CA ALA A 519 15.67 -0.46 27.86
C ALA A 519 16.21 -0.92 29.23
N ARG A 520 16.63 -2.19 29.33
CA ARG A 520 17.31 -2.71 30.52
C ARG A 520 18.72 -2.12 30.72
N SER A 521 19.43 -1.78 29.63
CA SER A 521 20.77 -1.19 29.72
C SER A 521 20.81 0.23 30.27
N ILE A 522 19.72 1.00 30.06
CA ILE A 522 19.59 2.39 30.55
C ILE A 522 19.08 2.47 31.99
N GLN A 523 19.00 1.34 32.71
CA GLN A 523 18.58 1.24 34.11
C GLN A 523 17.25 1.95 34.46
N ALA A 524 16.30 1.96 33.52
CA ALA A 524 14.97 2.51 33.78
C ALA A 524 14.31 1.75 34.94
N LEU A 525 13.70 2.49 35.87
CA LEU A 525 13.04 1.93 37.05
C LEU A 525 11.71 1.25 36.70
N ASP A 526 11.09 1.68 35.61
CA ASP A 526 9.83 1.15 35.09
C ASP A 526 9.97 0.95 33.57
N ILE A 527 9.78 -0.27 33.10
CA ILE A 527 9.85 -0.64 31.68
C ILE A 527 8.51 -1.20 31.27
N ARG A 528 7.88 -0.63 30.24
CA ARG A 528 6.55 -1.04 29.75
C ARG A 528 6.58 -1.19 28.24
N GLY A 529 5.86 -2.18 27.73
CA GLY A 529 5.54 -2.29 26.31
C GLY A 529 4.20 -1.63 26.01
N ILE A 530 4.07 -0.95 24.88
CA ILE A 530 2.79 -0.49 24.35
C ILE A 530 2.56 -1.03 22.93
N HIS A 531 1.36 -1.58 22.71
CA HIS A 531 0.85 -1.91 21.40
C HIS A 531 -0.35 -1.03 21.04
N ALA A 532 -0.26 -0.28 19.95
CA ALA A 532 -1.41 0.43 19.38
C ALA A 532 -2.24 -0.54 18.53
N GLY A 533 -3.32 -1.08 19.10
CA GLY A 533 -4.22 -2.07 18.52
C GLY A 533 -5.08 -1.49 17.41
N ILE A 534 -4.59 -1.52 16.16
CA ILE A 534 -5.37 -1.17 14.95
C ILE A 534 -6.32 -2.31 14.55
N ASP A 535 -5.87 -3.55 14.78
CA ASP A 535 -6.55 -4.78 14.39
C ASP A 535 -6.73 -5.65 15.65
N PRO A 536 -7.99 -5.84 16.12
CA PRO A 536 -8.27 -6.62 17.32
C PRO A 536 -7.69 -8.03 17.27
N GLY A 537 -7.70 -8.69 16.11
CA GLY A 537 -7.19 -10.06 15.97
C GLY A 537 -5.67 -10.12 16.14
N ARG A 538 -4.94 -9.12 15.64
CA ARG A 538 -3.49 -9.01 15.85
C ARG A 538 -3.14 -8.63 17.29
N ALA A 539 -3.89 -7.71 17.88
CA ALA A 539 -3.70 -7.32 19.27
C ALA A 539 -3.91 -8.52 20.20
N GLN A 540 -4.95 -9.31 19.98
CA GLN A 540 -5.20 -10.54 20.74
C GLN A 540 -4.08 -11.57 20.55
N HIS A 541 -3.64 -11.82 19.31
CA HIS A 541 -2.55 -12.76 19.07
C HIS A 541 -1.23 -12.32 19.71
N LEU A 542 -0.94 -11.02 19.72
CA LEU A 542 0.22 -10.47 20.42
C LEU A 542 0.07 -10.60 21.94
N ALA A 543 -1.13 -10.37 22.49
CA ALA A 543 -1.39 -10.55 23.91
C ALA A 543 -1.18 -11.99 24.37
N GLU A 544 -1.64 -12.97 23.58
CA GLU A 544 -1.43 -14.40 23.81
C GLU A 544 0.08 -14.73 23.80
N GLN A 545 0.80 -14.33 22.75
CA GLN A 545 2.25 -14.51 22.65
C GLN A 545 3.00 -13.87 23.80
N TRP A 546 2.61 -12.65 24.20
CA TRP A 546 3.23 -11.93 25.31
C TRP A 546 2.89 -12.57 26.66
N GLY A 547 1.73 -13.18 26.82
CA GLY A 547 1.38 -13.97 28.01
C GLY A 547 2.31 -15.18 28.18
N ASP A 548 2.64 -15.85 27.08
CA ASP A 548 3.51 -17.03 27.09
C ASP A 548 4.97 -16.70 27.47
N VAL A 549 5.49 -15.53 27.09
CA VAL A 549 6.89 -15.13 27.39
C VAL A 549 7.02 -14.03 28.43
N GLY A 550 5.92 -13.40 28.83
CA GLY A 550 5.91 -12.18 29.64
C GLY A 550 6.49 -12.38 31.03
N HIS A 551 6.35 -13.58 31.58
CA HIS A 551 6.97 -13.97 32.84
C HIS A 551 8.51 -14.02 32.76
N ILE A 552 9.08 -14.28 31.58
CA ILE A 552 10.54 -14.25 31.35
C ILE A 552 11.03 -12.81 31.11
N LEU A 553 10.18 -12.01 30.45
CA LEU A 553 10.52 -10.63 30.10
C LEU A 553 10.33 -9.65 31.27
N GLU A 554 9.51 -9.97 32.27
CA GLU A 554 9.18 -9.11 33.42
C GLU A 554 8.74 -7.69 33.01
N ILE A 555 8.15 -7.55 31.82
CA ILE A 555 7.72 -6.27 31.24
C ILE A 555 6.24 -6.38 30.89
N PRO A 556 5.36 -5.56 31.49
CA PRO A 556 3.94 -5.52 31.12
C PRO A 556 3.78 -5.01 29.69
N LEU A 557 2.75 -5.49 29.00
CA LEU A 557 2.34 -5.01 27.69
C LEU A 557 0.95 -4.36 27.80
N ASP A 558 0.91 -3.05 27.61
CA ASP A 558 -0.32 -2.27 27.52
C ASP A 558 -0.81 -2.27 26.06
N ILE A 559 -2.09 -2.59 25.87
CA ILE A 559 -2.72 -2.65 24.56
C ILE A 559 -3.77 -1.55 24.48
N ASP A 560 -3.47 -0.50 23.72
CA ASP A 560 -4.37 0.62 23.51
C ASP A 560 -5.11 0.52 22.18
N GLU A 561 -6.43 0.64 22.23
CA GLU A 561 -7.26 0.60 21.02
C GLU A 561 -7.04 1.85 20.16
N CYS A 562 -6.48 1.64 18.96
CA CYS A 562 -6.16 2.72 18.02
C CYS A 562 -7.32 2.92 17.02
N PHE A 563 -8.44 3.48 17.51
CA PHE A 563 -9.69 3.62 16.74
C PHE A 563 -9.53 4.45 15.46
N ASP A 564 -8.76 5.53 15.52
CA ASP A 564 -8.49 6.43 14.40
C ASP A 564 -7.31 5.96 13.52
N ARG A 565 -6.66 4.86 13.92
CA ARG A 565 -5.48 4.27 13.26
C ARG A 565 -4.26 5.21 13.22
N ASP A 566 -4.26 6.24 14.06
CA ASP A 566 -3.12 7.13 14.26
C ASP A 566 -2.27 6.64 15.44
N ILE A 567 -1.38 5.69 15.17
CA ILE A 567 -0.44 5.13 16.17
C ILE A 567 0.35 6.24 16.86
N ALA A 568 0.74 7.27 16.10
CA ALA A 568 1.56 8.36 16.61
C ALA A 568 0.78 9.19 17.64
N ARG A 569 -0.53 9.35 17.45
CA ARG A 569 -1.44 9.97 18.43
C ARG A 569 -1.71 9.07 19.62
N THR A 570 -2.00 7.78 19.42
CA THR A 570 -2.26 6.83 20.52
C THR A 570 -1.07 6.77 21.48
N VAL A 571 0.15 6.59 20.95
CA VAL A 571 1.37 6.57 21.78
C VAL A 571 1.57 7.90 22.50
N ARG A 572 1.25 9.04 21.87
CA ARG A 572 1.36 10.35 22.50
C ARG A 572 0.42 10.49 23.70
N LEU A 573 -0.84 10.07 23.56
CA LEU A 573 -1.82 10.08 24.65
C LEU A 573 -1.39 9.18 25.81
N TYR A 574 -0.89 7.98 25.51
CA TYR A 574 -0.37 7.07 26.53
C TYR A 574 0.84 7.65 27.29
N VAL A 575 1.75 8.32 26.59
CA VAL A 575 2.92 8.92 27.22
C VAL A 575 2.55 10.15 28.06
N ASP A 576 1.59 10.95 27.60
CA ASP A 576 1.01 12.10 28.33
C ASP A 576 0.38 11.64 29.67
N GLU A 577 -0.26 10.47 29.71
CA GLU A 577 -0.79 9.87 30.95
C GLU A 577 0.29 9.44 31.95
N LEU A 578 1.52 9.20 31.49
CA LEU A 578 2.66 8.81 32.32
C LEU A 578 3.52 10.01 32.75
N GLU A 579 3.28 11.19 32.19
CA GLU A 579 4.12 12.36 32.44
C GLU A 579 4.00 12.84 33.89
N ALA A 580 5.15 13.14 34.51
CA ALA A 580 5.23 13.75 35.82
C ALA A 580 6.41 14.73 35.84
N GLU A 581 6.33 15.79 36.66
CA GLU A 581 7.38 16.81 36.77
C GLU A 581 8.75 16.25 37.20
N ASP A 582 8.82 15.05 37.78
CA ASP A 582 10.06 14.42 38.24
C ASP A 582 10.46 13.20 37.42
N ALA A 583 9.71 12.88 36.36
CA ALA A 583 9.91 11.72 35.51
C ALA A 583 10.54 12.09 34.16
N GLU A 584 11.49 11.28 33.71
CA GLU A 584 12.00 11.28 32.34
C GLU A 584 11.43 10.06 31.61
N ILE A 585 10.79 10.27 30.45
CA ILE A 585 10.22 9.17 29.66
C ILE A 585 11.07 8.94 28.42
N THR A 586 11.63 7.73 28.31
CA THR A 586 12.34 7.28 27.12
C THR A 586 11.46 6.36 26.29
N VAL A 587 10.99 6.85 25.14
CA VAL A 587 10.22 6.03 24.18
C VAL A 587 11.18 5.29 23.26
N VAL A 588 11.28 3.97 23.44
CA VAL A 588 12.14 3.08 22.67
C VAL A 588 11.37 2.57 21.45
N VAL A 589 11.82 2.98 20.26
CA VAL A 589 11.22 2.61 18.98
C VAL A 589 12.10 1.58 18.27
N PRO A 590 11.72 0.29 18.25
CA PRO A 590 12.39 -0.71 17.43
C PRO A 590 12.29 -0.32 15.95
N ARG A 591 13.41 -0.32 15.24
CA ARG A 591 13.45 0.02 13.82
C ARG A 591 14.13 -1.06 13.00
N ARG A 592 13.32 -1.82 12.27
CA ARG A 592 13.76 -2.80 11.28
C ARG A 592 14.40 -2.07 10.09
N GLU A 593 15.69 -2.29 9.85
CA GLU A 593 16.40 -1.70 8.73
C GLU A 593 16.55 -2.71 7.58
N TYR A 594 15.98 -2.35 6.43
CA TYR A 594 15.99 -3.20 5.24
C TYR A 594 17.15 -2.85 4.30
N PRO A 595 17.96 -3.85 3.90
CA PRO A 595 19.16 -3.63 3.10
C PRO A 595 18.85 -3.20 1.65
N ARG A 596 17.73 -3.62 1.06
CA ARG A 596 17.40 -3.36 -0.36
C ARG A 596 16.46 -2.17 -0.55
N LEU A 597 16.67 -1.38 -1.60
CA LEU A 597 15.80 -0.25 -1.98
C LEU A 597 14.34 -0.68 -2.19
N LEU A 598 14.12 -1.83 -2.81
CA LEU A 598 12.79 -2.36 -3.06
C LEU A 598 12.08 -2.74 -1.74
N GLN A 599 12.79 -3.32 -0.76
CA GLN A 599 12.25 -3.58 0.58
C GLN A 599 11.91 -2.26 1.32
N ARG A 600 12.75 -1.23 1.18
CA ARG A 600 12.46 0.10 1.76
C ARG A 600 11.21 0.75 1.17
N PHE A 601 10.91 0.48 -0.10
CA PHE A 601 9.66 0.92 -0.73
C PHE A 601 8.47 0.06 -0.30
N LEU A 602 8.67 -1.22 -0.02
CA LEU A 602 7.62 -2.15 0.43
C LEU A 602 7.18 -1.93 1.88
N HIS A 603 8.03 -1.29 2.70
CA HIS A 603 7.80 -1.08 4.13
C HIS A 603 7.41 0.35 4.47
N ASP A 604 6.70 0.47 5.58
CA ASP A 604 6.06 1.69 6.04
C ASP A 604 7.03 2.64 6.80
N ARG A 605 6.74 3.94 6.80
CA ARG A 605 7.56 5.00 7.45
C ARG A 605 7.07 5.38 8.85
N THR A 606 6.28 4.53 9.51
CA THR A 606 5.56 4.80 10.78
C THR A 606 6.47 5.30 11.89
N SER A 607 7.67 4.73 12.03
CA SER A 607 8.63 5.13 13.08
C SER A 607 9.05 6.59 12.99
N ARG A 608 9.08 7.18 11.78
CA ARG A 608 9.34 8.63 11.63
C ARG A 608 8.14 9.49 12.00
N SER A 609 6.93 8.95 11.91
CA SER A 609 5.70 9.68 12.27
C SER A 609 5.57 9.72 13.78
N ILE A 610 5.76 8.59 14.45
CA ILE A 610 5.72 8.48 15.92
C ILE A 610 6.82 9.32 16.56
N ALA A 611 8.06 9.19 16.07
CA ALA A 611 9.14 10.04 16.54
C ALA A 611 8.88 11.54 16.28
N ARG A 612 7.98 11.91 15.35
CA ARG A 612 7.60 13.30 15.07
C ARG A 612 6.42 13.79 15.89
N SER A 613 5.50 12.92 16.34
CA SER A 613 4.38 13.33 17.19
C SER A 613 4.79 13.52 18.63
N LEU A 614 5.74 12.71 19.10
CA LEU A 614 6.30 12.78 20.46
C LEU A 614 7.38 13.86 20.61
N GLN A 615 7.73 14.53 19.51
CA GLN A 615 8.84 15.49 19.47
C GLN A 615 8.55 16.82 20.14
N ASP A 616 7.28 17.09 20.42
CA ASP A 616 6.78 18.33 21.00
C ASP A 616 6.31 18.11 22.46
N GLU A 617 6.39 16.87 22.98
CA GLU A 617 5.99 16.54 24.35
C GLU A 617 7.13 16.80 25.34
N PRO A 618 6.90 17.53 26.45
CA PRO A 618 7.92 17.78 27.46
C PRO A 618 8.36 16.48 28.16
N HIS A 619 9.66 16.38 28.48
CA HIS A 619 10.24 15.24 29.21
C HIS A 619 10.13 13.87 28.50
N VAL A 620 9.88 13.88 27.18
CA VAL A 620 9.78 12.68 26.34
C VAL A 620 10.91 12.64 25.32
N ASP A 621 11.80 11.66 25.48
CA ASP A 621 12.91 11.44 24.56
C ASP A 621 12.70 10.16 23.75
N VAL A 622 12.80 10.28 22.42
CA VAL A 622 12.62 9.15 21.51
C VAL A 622 13.96 8.53 21.12
N VAL A 623 14.15 7.27 21.50
CA VAL A 623 15.31 6.46 21.08
C VAL A 623 14.91 5.56 19.93
N VAL A 624 15.71 5.55 18.87
CA VAL A 624 15.55 4.60 17.78
C VAL A 624 16.57 3.47 17.94
N VAL A 625 16.09 2.25 18.17
CA VAL A 625 16.93 1.05 18.30
C VAL A 625 16.95 0.31 16.96
N PRO A 626 18.05 0.39 16.17
CA PRO A 626 18.10 -0.25 14.87
C PRO A 626 18.25 -1.77 15.00
N TYR A 627 17.48 -2.52 14.21
CA TYR A 627 17.64 -3.96 14.02
C TYR A 627 17.88 -4.24 12.54
N ARG A 628 19.05 -4.78 12.19
CA ARG A 628 19.37 -5.19 10.81
C ARG A 628 19.01 -6.65 10.61
N LEU A 629 18.19 -6.89 9.59
CA LEU A 629 17.92 -8.22 9.08
C LEU A 629 19.21 -8.81 8.50
N ARG A 630 19.47 -10.09 8.78
CA ARG A 630 20.63 -10.78 8.22
C ARG A 630 20.49 -10.79 6.69
N LYS A 631 21.60 -10.64 5.96
CA LYS A 631 21.57 -10.85 4.50
C LYS A 631 21.07 -12.27 4.26
N ILE A 632 19.88 -12.39 3.64
CA ILE A 632 19.28 -13.67 3.28
C ILE A 632 20.22 -14.34 2.28
N ASP A 633 20.96 -15.35 2.73
CA ASP A 633 21.74 -16.21 1.85
C ASP A 633 20.80 -17.29 1.28
N PRO A 634 20.49 -17.27 -0.04
CA PRO A 634 19.56 -18.22 -0.64
C PRO A 634 19.98 -19.69 -0.45
N HIS A 635 21.25 -19.98 -0.16
CA HIS A 635 21.75 -21.33 0.06
C HIS A 635 21.39 -21.92 1.44
N HIS A 636 21.12 -21.09 2.46
CA HIS A 636 20.72 -21.59 3.78
C HIS A 636 19.31 -22.19 3.81
N ARG A 637 18.42 -21.73 2.91
CA ARG A 637 17.05 -22.28 2.76
C ARG A 637 17.01 -23.74 2.29
N ALA A 638 18.00 -24.18 1.51
CA ALA A 638 18.07 -25.56 1.05
C ALA A 638 18.34 -26.53 2.21
N ARG A 639 19.18 -26.13 3.18
CA ARG A 639 19.51 -26.94 4.36
C ARG A 639 18.42 -26.94 5.44
N ALA A 640 17.74 -25.80 5.66
CA ALA A 640 16.67 -25.71 6.65
C ALA A 640 15.43 -26.54 6.25
N ARG A 641 15.07 -26.59 4.96
CA ARG A 641 13.98 -27.44 4.45
C ARG A 641 14.28 -28.94 4.54
N THR A 642 15.54 -29.36 4.38
CA THR A 642 15.91 -30.78 4.57
C THR A 642 15.79 -31.24 6.02
N HIS A 643 16.03 -30.35 6.99
CA HIS A 643 15.87 -30.70 8.41
C HIS A 643 14.41 -30.71 8.88
N SER A 644 13.56 -29.79 8.41
CA SER A 644 12.14 -29.78 8.78
C SER A 644 11.32 -30.91 8.16
N VAL A 645 11.65 -31.32 6.92
CA VAL A 645 11.02 -32.50 6.28
C VAL A 645 11.47 -33.81 6.93
N SER A 646 12.73 -33.90 7.37
CA SER A 646 13.23 -35.09 8.09
C SER A 646 12.62 -35.23 9.48
N ALA A 647 12.32 -34.13 10.19
CA ALA A 647 11.68 -34.16 11.50
C ALA A 647 10.17 -34.49 11.38
N ALA A 648 9.47 -33.92 10.39
CA ALA A 648 8.05 -34.21 10.16
C ALA A 648 7.79 -35.65 9.65
N ALA A 649 8.78 -36.31 9.05
CA ALA A 649 8.69 -37.71 8.65
C ALA A 649 8.92 -38.70 9.82
N ALA A 650 9.50 -38.26 10.94
CA ALA A 650 9.76 -39.09 12.11
C ALA A 650 8.57 -39.17 13.09
N ASP A 651 7.62 -38.23 13.01
CA ASP A 651 6.49 -38.08 13.94
C ASP A 651 5.13 -38.58 13.40
N LEU A 652 5.13 -39.35 12.31
CA LEU A 652 3.91 -40.04 11.86
C LEU A 652 3.77 -41.37 12.61
N PRO A 653 2.76 -41.55 13.50
CA PRO A 653 2.50 -42.85 14.09
C PRO A 653 2.09 -43.82 12.98
N THR A 654 2.84 -44.90 12.82
CA THR A 654 2.46 -46.05 11.99
C THR A 654 1.21 -46.70 12.60
N ARG A 655 0.03 -46.40 12.05
CA ARG A 655 -1.16 -47.25 12.07
C ARG A 655 -1.97 -47.09 10.79
#